data_AF-A0A388PDZ4-F1
#
_entry.id   AF-A0A388PDZ4-F1
#
_cell.length_a   1.000
_cell.length_b   1.000
_cell.length_c   1.000
_cell.angle_alpha   90.00
_cell.angle_beta   90.00
_cell.angle_gamma   90.00
#
_symmetry.space_group_name_H-M   'P 1'
#
loop_
_entity.id
_entity.type
_entity.pdbx_description
1 polymer ?
#
loop_
_entity_poly.entity_id
_entity_poly.type
_entity_poly.pdbx_seq_one_letter_code
_entity_poly.pdbx_strand_id
1 'polypeptide(L)'
;MHIPMSHLQSLSNLLDSSKTIAQMSTPKNLGVADVGSPPSSMQLGLPAHHTLPTSPLFYKPFGACGTVTGSTHFVFHSASGKCFAVDCGILQGESDPLANDVESLPIPPNALHAVFLTHAHADHVGNLFAWLRAGFRGKIYCTDVTSKLTVISLRDSMNRQEPQDGDEALWDLLPTLFVCPDRKSTASHGRLFRVEGAEGLSYSFTPTSHLIGCAALRLMSMAKGQSHADIIFSGDIGPVTDSAAHGGLSPARLLPTSYSGVVVLEATYGDRDDRDPATLLGEERLKALAAVIKEAVSKGPKARLIVPAFSLGRTTDLLADIYMVLASMRGATGLSGDHIPVLNVESQLAMQYADVLRDAYAEKKGSGEYAWLNPHARIVKLGGLTLLQRLLSATAEPRQEHDTQDGKVVVNWGDAVEGQGLTIVIAGSGTSLQGRVCREIMKHSKDPQATVLLCGYSPEQSLGSQLREIAGYTMVERSTLPPLSFRLADGKSFWKEPADAVKINLADLSAYYSGHADSRSLMHYALSLGKPLELPMDFILVHGSNKARSQFARKLKAGLGQGYNFVREVHCPSSNYPWFDVAEKKWCFDDLGALRSSMRINVNERMGSGATAFNVALAVSRNLARFLKMNSPQVLDGKHGARFVITGEFANARISHEVLIVDLGYGDFDIRVDSLIGCCQSNDDFKARCFPWEAAVGSLDGHVELGYKPVGKEDEVSDLIRTIRDPQRAFPVLLVTKLGEDNTCAKFLSKSLMLESGIVRLVTGQGRIFGRELGLDVHSGVGIFFDEHPGNTPVQFSILHPLDTAPSFLACLNRLEDARRLSAAA
;
A
#
# COMPACT_ATOMS: atom_id res chain seq x y z
N MET A 1 11.29 -23.17 40.45
CA MET A 1 11.37 -24.28 39.47
C MET A 1 12.83 -24.40 39.02
N HIS A 2 13.47 -25.53 39.33
CA HIS A 2 14.84 -25.80 38.90
C HIS A 2 14.85 -26.02 37.39
N ILE A 3 15.47 -25.11 36.65
CA ILE A 3 15.78 -25.32 35.23
C ILE A 3 16.91 -26.36 35.17
N PRO A 4 16.76 -27.46 34.41
CA PRO A 4 17.83 -28.45 34.30
C PRO A 4 19.07 -27.83 33.66
N MET A 5 20.25 -28.06 34.25
CA MET A 5 21.56 -27.58 33.76
C MET A 5 21.83 -27.90 32.28
N SER A 6 21.20 -28.93 31.72
CA SER A 6 21.29 -29.29 30.30
C SER A 6 20.67 -28.24 29.35
N HIS A 7 19.66 -27.47 29.79
CA HIS A 7 19.04 -26.39 29.00
C HIS A 7 19.89 -25.11 28.97
N LEU A 8 20.70 -24.86 30.01
CA LEU A 8 21.64 -23.72 30.02
C LEU A 8 22.85 -24.00 29.12
N GLN A 9 23.29 -25.27 29.01
CA GLN A 9 24.35 -25.66 28.08
C GLN A 9 23.92 -25.59 26.60
N SER A 10 22.66 -25.89 26.25
CA SER A 10 22.19 -25.73 24.87
C SER A 10 22.03 -24.26 24.46
N LEU A 11 21.59 -23.39 25.38
CA LEU A 11 21.54 -21.93 25.21
C LEU A 11 22.93 -21.31 25.10
N SER A 12 23.91 -21.79 25.87
CA SER A 12 25.32 -21.39 25.76
C SER A 12 25.90 -21.76 24.40
N ASN A 13 25.64 -22.97 23.91
CA ASN A 13 26.16 -23.44 22.61
C ASN A 13 25.54 -22.72 21.41
N LEU A 14 24.30 -22.22 21.52
CA LEU A 14 23.63 -21.40 20.50
C LEU A 14 24.13 -19.95 20.48
N LEU A 15 24.64 -19.44 21.62
CA LEU A 15 25.22 -18.11 21.73
C LEU A 15 26.73 -18.09 21.37
N ASP A 16 27.46 -19.18 21.63
CA ASP A 16 28.89 -19.31 21.31
C ASP A 16 29.20 -19.65 19.83
N SER A 17 28.22 -20.11 19.06
CA SER A 17 28.36 -20.28 17.60
C SER A 17 28.52 -18.95 16.83
N SER A 18 28.32 -17.81 17.52
CA SER A 18 28.63 -16.47 17.02
C SER A 18 30.13 -16.09 17.11
N LYS A 19 30.99 -16.93 17.69
CA LYS A 19 32.40 -16.60 17.99
C LYS A 19 33.49 -17.53 17.43
N THR A 20 33.16 -18.58 16.68
CA THR A 20 34.19 -19.50 16.14
C THR A 20 34.29 -19.42 14.61
N ILE A 21 34.87 -18.33 14.12
CA ILE A 21 35.57 -18.32 12.82
C ILE A 21 36.98 -18.87 13.12
N ALA A 22 37.19 -20.18 12.94
CA ALA A 22 38.44 -20.83 12.56
C ALA A 22 38.44 -22.32 12.94
N GLN A 23 38.73 -23.14 11.93
CA GLN A 23 39.25 -24.53 12.01
C GLN A 23 38.33 -25.61 12.60
N MET A 24 37.76 -26.47 11.72
CA MET A 24 38.08 -27.92 11.72
C MET A 24 37.47 -28.73 10.54
N SER A 25 38.39 -29.48 9.89
CA SER A 25 38.32 -30.74 9.12
C SER A 25 37.30 -30.97 7.99
N THR A 26 37.88 -31.10 6.79
CA THR A 26 37.32 -31.60 5.52
C THR A 26 37.15 -33.13 5.47
N PRO A 27 36.01 -33.67 4.98
CA PRO A 27 35.95 -35.00 4.41
C PRO A 27 36.49 -35.00 2.97
N LYS A 28 37.30 -36.00 2.64
CA LYS A 28 38.01 -36.18 1.38
C LYS A 28 37.08 -36.53 0.20
N ASN A 29 37.49 -36.02 -0.97
CA ASN A 29 37.16 -36.45 -2.34
C ASN A 29 35.76 -36.15 -2.87
N LEU A 30 35.64 -35.01 -3.56
CA LEU A 30 35.01 -34.85 -4.87
C LEU A 30 35.69 -33.66 -5.57
N GLY A 31 35.87 -33.76 -6.89
CA GLY A 31 36.93 -33.12 -7.66
C GLY A 31 36.95 -31.58 -7.67
N VAL A 32 38.18 -31.06 -7.77
CA VAL A 32 38.53 -29.65 -7.87
C VAL A 32 38.05 -29.09 -9.20
N ALA A 33 37.03 -28.24 -9.16
CA ALA A 33 36.80 -27.18 -10.13
C ALA A 33 36.96 -25.84 -9.37
N ASP A 34 37.67 -24.91 -10.00
CA ASP A 34 38.09 -23.61 -9.48
C ASP A 34 37.11 -22.98 -8.48
N VAL A 35 37.62 -22.74 -7.26
CA VAL A 35 36.92 -21.93 -6.26
C VAL A 35 37.04 -20.47 -6.72
N GLY A 36 36.11 -20.07 -7.59
CA GLY A 36 35.80 -18.67 -7.80
C GLY A 36 35.48 -18.04 -6.44
N SER A 37 36.01 -16.83 -6.23
CA SER A 37 35.62 -15.92 -5.16
C SER A 37 34.12 -16.05 -4.82
N PRO A 38 33.70 -15.88 -3.55
CA PRO A 38 32.27 -15.77 -3.26
C PRO A 38 31.69 -14.76 -4.24
N PRO A 39 30.56 -15.06 -4.92
CA PRO A 39 30.04 -14.16 -5.95
C PRO A 39 29.98 -12.78 -5.33
N SER A 40 30.74 -11.85 -5.91
CA SER A 40 30.75 -10.45 -5.54
C SER A 40 29.31 -10.01 -5.41
N SER A 41 28.85 -9.77 -4.18
CA SER A 41 27.55 -9.18 -3.88
C SER A 41 26.38 -9.77 -4.69
N MET A 42 25.51 -10.58 -4.06
CA MET A 42 24.10 -10.23 -4.19
C MET A 42 24.03 -8.78 -3.71
N GLN A 43 24.10 -7.82 -4.63
CA GLN A 43 23.78 -6.43 -4.32
C GLN A 43 22.35 -6.52 -3.81
N LEU A 44 22.18 -6.53 -2.49
CA LEU A 44 20.95 -6.10 -1.85
C LEU A 44 20.50 -4.92 -2.68
N GLY A 45 19.28 -4.94 -3.21
CA GLY A 45 18.79 -3.91 -4.12
C GLY A 45 18.60 -2.59 -3.38
N LEU A 46 19.68 -2.06 -2.80
CA LEU A 46 19.90 -0.83 -2.08
C LEU A 46 20.07 0.28 -3.09
N PRO A 47 19.80 1.54 -2.71
CA PRO A 47 20.03 2.66 -3.61
C PRO A 47 21.49 2.69 -4.07
N ALA A 48 21.72 2.87 -5.38
CA ALA A 48 23.06 2.96 -5.94
C ALA A 48 23.92 4.07 -5.28
N HIS A 49 25.24 3.94 -5.38
CA HIS A 49 26.24 4.85 -4.80
C HIS A 49 26.16 6.32 -5.29
N HIS A 50 25.23 6.65 -6.19
CA HIS A 50 24.95 7.99 -6.73
C HIS A 50 24.13 8.88 -5.77
N THR A 51 23.86 8.38 -4.57
CA THR A 51 23.21 9.16 -3.54
C THR A 51 24.20 10.18 -2.97
N LEU A 52 23.78 11.45 -2.93
CA LEU A 52 24.57 12.50 -2.28
C LEU A 52 24.99 12.00 -0.88
N PRO A 53 26.26 12.18 -0.47
CA PRO A 53 26.73 11.75 0.85
C PRO A 53 25.86 12.25 2.02
N THR A 54 25.09 13.31 1.77
CA THR A 54 24.21 14.01 2.70
C THR A 54 22.80 13.43 2.83
N SER A 55 22.36 12.53 1.95
CA SER A 55 20.98 12.00 1.98
C SER A 55 20.83 10.87 3.01
N PRO A 56 19.95 11.04 4.03
CA PRO A 56 19.95 10.14 5.19
C PRO A 56 18.99 8.94 5.07
N LEU A 57 17.89 9.08 4.31
CA LEU A 57 16.77 8.13 4.30
C LEU A 57 16.30 7.87 2.87
N PHE A 58 16.14 6.59 2.56
CA PHE A 58 15.61 6.12 1.28
C PHE A 58 14.42 5.20 1.53
N TYR A 59 13.36 5.37 0.76
CA TYR A 59 12.13 4.60 0.87
C TYR A 59 11.88 3.78 -0.40
N LYS A 60 11.49 2.51 -0.26
CA LYS A 60 11.08 1.65 -1.38
C LYS A 60 9.64 1.14 -1.15
N PRO A 61 8.68 1.50 -2.01
CA PRO A 61 7.36 0.87 -2.02
C PRO A 61 7.48 -0.57 -2.51
N PHE A 62 6.69 -1.47 -1.94
CA PHE A 62 6.66 -2.88 -2.37
C PHE A 62 5.24 -3.44 -2.32
N GLY A 63 4.67 -3.52 -1.13
CA GLY A 63 3.32 -3.99 -0.86
C GLY A 63 2.25 -2.91 -0.96
N ALA A 64 0.98 -3.32 -1.00
CA ALA A 64 -0.21 -2.44 -1.08
C ALA A 64 -0.15 -1.36 -2.18
N CYS A 65 0.54 -1.65 -3.29
CA CYS A 65 0.67 -0.74 -4.43
C CYS A 65 -0.42 -1.04 -5.48
N GLY A 66 -1.54 -0.33 -5.41
CA GLY A 66 -2.68 -0.51 -6.33
C GLY A 66 -3.70 -1.54 -5.85
N THR A 67 -3.52 -2.00 -4.61
CA THR A 67 -4.38 -2.93 -3.88
C THR A 67 -4.51 -2.47 -2.44
N VAL A 68 -5.51 -3.02 -1.73
CA VAL A 68 -5.87 -2.69 -0.35
C VAL A 68 -5.37 -3.72 0.67
N THR A 69 -4.50 -4.65 0.27
CA THR A 69 -3.90 -5.62 1.19
C THR A 69 -2.42 -5.83 0.92
N GLY A 70 -1.73 -6.55 1.80
CA GLY A 70 -0.31 -6.88 1.64
C GLY A 70 0.60 -5.66 1.79
N SER A 71 0.34 -4.79 2.76
CA SER A 71 1.19 -3.62 3.04
C SER A 71 2.59 -4.07 3.46
N THR A 72 3.62 -3.60 2.75
CA THR A 72 5.03 -3.90 3.03
C THR A 72 5.89 -2.81 2.39
N HIS A 73 6.77 -2.21 3.17
CA HIS A 73 7.56 -1.06 2.76
C HIS A 73 8.99 -1.22 3.27
N PHE A 74 9.99 -0.75 2.51
CA PHE A 74 11.38 -0.81 2.95
C PHE A 74 11.99 0.58 3.12
N VAL A 75 12.83 0.73 4.12
CA VAL A 75 13.58 1.96 4.39
C VAL A 75 15.05 1.63 4.57
N PHE A 76 15.92 2.36 3.90
CA PHE A 76 17.37 2.29 4.09
C PHE A 76 17.85 3.57 4.75
N HIS A 77 18.60 3.42 5.86
CA HIS A 77 19.20 4.55 6.58
C HIS A 77 20.71 4.56 6.33
N SER A 78 21.16 5.53 5.53
CA SER A 78 22.52 5.55 4.96
C SER A 78 23.60 5.66 6.03
N ALA A 79 23.42 6.50 7.05
CA ALA A 79 24.41 6.68 8.12
C ALA A 79 24.69 5.39 8.92
N SER A 80 23.70 4.51 9.05
CA SER A 80 23.87 3.22 9.74
C SER A 80 24.15 2.04 8.80
N GLY A 81 23.93 2.19 7.49
CA GLY A 81 23.99 1.10 6.52
C GLY A 81 22.96 -0.01 6.78
N LYS A 82 21.82 0.29 7.41
CA LYS A 82 20.80 -0.69 7.82
C LYS A 82 19.51 -0.54 7.03
N CYS A 83 18.87 -1.69 6.77
CA CYS A 83 17.54 -1.79 6.19
C CYS A 83 16.49 -2.11 7.23
N PHE A 84 15.31 -1.52 7.05
CA PHE A 84 14.15 -1.68 7.89
C PHE A 84 12.94 -1.99 7.02
N ALA A 85 11.96 -2.70 7.58
CA ALA A 85 10.65 -2.81 6.97
C ALA A 85 9.60 -2.05 7.80
N VAL A 86 8.60 -1.49 7.12
CA VAL A 86 7.38 -0.96 7.73
C VAL A 86 6.23 -1.81 7.19
N ASP A 87 5.56 -2.50 8.11
CA ASP A 87 4.59 -3.57 7.85
C ASP A 87 5.16 -4.76 7.04
N CYS A 88 4.49 -5.90 7.16
CA CYS A 88 4.81 -7.18 6.52
C CYS A 88 3.52 -7.98 6.32
N GLY A 89 2.57 -7.36 5.63
CA GLY A 89 1.23 -7.85 5.40
C GLY A 89 1.11 -8.97 4.39
N ILE A 90 0.09 -9.81 4.55
CA ILE A 90 -0.31 -10.81 3.54
C ILE A 90 -1.20 -10.16 2.48
N LEU A 91 -0.90 -10.40 1.20
CA LEU A 91 -1.78 -10.06 0.09
C LEU A 91 -2.94 -11.07 0.05
N GLN A 92 -4.18 -10.58 0.08
CA GLN A 92 -5.40 -11.41 0.11
C GLN A 92 -6.21 -11.21 -1.17
N GLY A 93 -6.71 -12.31 -1.75
CA GLY A 93 -7.58 -12.30 -2.94
C GLY A 93 -7.05 -13.17 -4.08
N GLU A 94 -7.73 -13.11 -5.24
CA GLU A 94 -7.32 -13.80 -6.47
C GLU A 94 -6.13 -13.07 -7.11
N SER A 95 -4.92 -13.30 -6.62
CA SER A 95 -3.69 -12.79 -7.24
C SER A 95 -2.56 -13.82 -7.15
N ASP A 96 -1.52 -13.60 -7.97
CA ASP A 96 -0.29 -14.38 -8.14
C ASP A 96 0.11 -15.24 -6.91
N PRO A 97 0.23 -16.57 -7.04
CA PRO A 97 0.67 -17.46 -5.96
C PRO A 97 2.01 -17.06 -5.31
N LEU A 98 2.85 -16.32 -6.04
CA LEU A 98 4.16 -15.85 -5.58
C LEU A 98 4.09 -14.51 -4.84
N ALA A 99 2.94 -13.85 -4.76
CA ALA A 99 2.86 -12.49 -4.22
C ALA A 99 3.15 -12.39 -2.71
N ASN A 100 3.08 -13.51 -1.99
CA ASN A 100 3.45 -13.63 -0.59
C ASN A 100 4.78 -14.39 -0.39
N ASP A 101 5.47 -14.72 -1.48
CA ASP A 101 6.74 -15.46 -1.41
C ASP A 101 7.85 -14.56 -0.89
N VAL A 102 8.57 -15.06 0.10
CA VAL A 102 9.68 -14.39 0.75
C VAL A 102 10.85 -14.19 -0.23
N GLU A 103 11.01 -15.09 -1.21
CA GLU A 103 12.06 -14.99 -2.24
C GLU A 103 11.83 -13.81 -3.20
N SER A 104 10.61 -13.27 -3.26
CA SER A 104 10.28 -12.11 -4.10
C SER A 104 10.67 -10.76 -3.47
N LEU A 105 11.06 -10.74 -2.19
CA LEU A 105 11.34 -9.51 -1.47
C LEU A 105 12.62 -8.84 -2.00
N PRO A 106 12.63 -7.50 -2.18
CA PRO A 106 13.82 -6.78 -2.62
C PRO A 106 14.93 -6.81 -1.56
N ILE A 107 14.56 -7.01 -0.30
CA ILE A 107 15.46 -7.19 0.83
C ILE A 107 15.02 -8.47 1.56
N PRO A 108 15.88 -9.50 1.64
CA PRO A 108 15.53 -10.75 2.32
C PRO A 108 15.36 -10.51 3.84
N PRO A 109 14.47 -11.24 4.53
CA PRO A 109 14.17 -10.94 5.93
C PRO A 109 15.36 -11.08 6.87
N ASN A 110 16.32 -11.97 6.58
CA ASN A 110 17.54 -12.13 7.36
C ASN A 110 18.50 -10.91 7.28
N ALA A 111 18.34 -10.03 6.28
CA ALA A 111 19.11 -8.80 6.12
C ALA A 111 18.45 -7.58 6.78
N LEU A 112 17.19 -7.70 7.23
CA LEU A 112 16.49 -6.62 7.91
C LEU A 112 17.02 -6.44 9.34
N HIS A 113 17.37 -5.21 9.68
CA HIS A 113 17.78 -4.84 11.03
C HIS A 113 16.60 -4.85 12.00
N ALA A 114 15.45 -4.33 11.56
CA ALA A 114 14.22 -4.30 12.34
C ALA A 114 12.98 -4.13 11.44
N VAL A 115 11.82 -4.42 12.03
CA VAL A 115 10.49 -4.22 11.44
C VAL A 115 9.71 -3.25 12.32
N PHE A 116 8.96 -2.34 11.72
CA PHE A 116 7.97 -1.49 12.39
C PHE A 116 6.58 -1.92 11.97
N LEU A 117 5.65 -2.11 12.91
CA LEU A 117 4.26 -2.46 12.61
C LEU A 117 3.32 -1.30 12.97
N THR A 118 2.47 -0.90 12.02
CA THR A 118 1.48 0.16 12.22
C THR A 118 0.29 -0.33 13.04
N HIS A 119 -0.21 -1.54 12.75
CA HIS A 119 -1.31 -2.17 13.48
C HIS A 119 -1.41 -3.69 13.17
N ALA A 120 -2.34 -4.38 13.84
CA ALA A 120 -2.37 -5.85 13.89
C ALA A 120 -3.26 -6.55 12.84
N HIS A 121 -3.77 -5.83 11.82
CA HIS A 121 -4.49 -6.52 10.75
C HIS A 121 -3.54 -7.41 9.92
N ALA A 122 -4.08 -8.51 9.39
CA ALA A 122 -3.29 -9.53 8.69
C ALA A 122 -2.63 -9.00 7.41
N ASP A 123 -3.26 -8.06 6.73
CA ASP A 123 -2.71 -7.33 5.59
C ASP A 123 -1.63 -6.30 5.95
N HIS A 124 -1.24 -6.20 7.23
CA HIS A 124 -0.08 -5.45 7.73
C HIS A 124 0.94 -6.31 8.50
N VAL A 125 0.55 -7.47 9.03
CA VAL A 125 1.44 -8.32 9.85
C VAL A 125 1.54 -9.78 9.40
N GLY A 126 0.69 -10.21 8.46
CA GLY A 126 0.41 -11.62 8.18
C GLY A 126 1.60 -12.44 7.69
N ASN A 127 2.61 -11.82 7.09
CA ASN A 127 3.83 -12.49 6.62
C ASN A 127 4.94 -12.55 7.68
N LEU A 128 4.77 -11.93 8.87
CA LEU A 128 5.80 -11.86 9.89
C LEU A 128 6.33 -13.23 10.32
N PHE A 129 5.44 -14.22 10.50
CA PHE A 129 5.88 -15.57 10.91
C PHE A 129 6.63 -16.30 9.78
N ALA A 130 6.21 -16.11 8.53
CA ALA A 130 6.97 -16.61 7.37
C ALA A 130 8.36 -15.96 7.30
N TRP A 131 8.48 -14.67 7.65
CA TRP A 131 9.77 -13.99 7.72
C TRP A 131 10.66 -14.52 8.85
N LEU A 132 10.08 -14.91 10.00
CA LEU A 132 10.82 -15.61 11.07
C LEU A 132 11.37 -16.97 10.59
N ARG A 133 10.55 -17.75 9.87
CA ARG A 133 11.02 -19.00 9.24
C ARG A 133 12.16 -18.74 8.25
N ALA A 134 12.08 -17.64 7.49
CA ALA A 134 13.11 -17.21 6.56
C ALA A 134 14.32 -16.50 7.19
N GLY A 135 14.46 -16.55 8.53
CA GLY A 135 15.67 -16.11 9.22
C GLY A 135 15.66 -14.67 9.74
N PHE A 136 14.54 -13.95 9.72
CA PHE A 136 14.44 -12.65 10.41
C PHE A 136 14.66 -12.82 11.92
N ARG A 137 15.56 -12.04 12.50
CA ARG A 137 15.87 -12.05 13.95
C ARG A 137 15.95 -10.65 14.56
N GLY A 138 15.60 -9.61 13.79
CA GLY A 138 15.64 -8.22 14.22
C GLY A 138 14.55 -7.87 15.24
N LYS A 139 14.64 -6.66 15.81
CA LYS A 139 13.60 -6.14 16.71
C LYS A 139 12.33 -5.75 15.93
N ILE A 140 11.18 -5.87 16.59
CA ILE A 140 9.87 -5.48 16.04
C ILE A 140 9.31 -4.33 16.87
N TYR A 141 9.21 -3.15 16.28
CA TYR A 141 8.75 -1.94 16.96
C TYR A 141 7.27 -1.70 16.66
N CYS A 142 6.44 -1.64 17.70
CA CYS A 142 5.01 -1.34 17.60
C CYS A 142 4.45 -0.94 18.96
N THR A 143 3.15 -0.64 19.04
CA THR A 143 2.46 -0.45 20.33
C THR A 143 2.29 -1.79 21.06
N ASP A 144 2.16 -1.77 22.38
CA ASP A 144 2.00 -2.98 23.19
C ASP A 144 0.73 -3.75 22.78
N VAL A 145 -0.36 -3.02 22.54
CA VAL A 145 -1.62 -3.57 22.05
C VAL A 145 -1.41 -4.27 20.70
N THR A 146 -0.72 -3.63 19.75
CA THR A 146 -0.40 -4.25 18.46
C THR A 146 0.43 -5.52 18.65
N SER A 147 1.45 -5.52 19.52
CA SER A 147 2.28 -6.72 19.75
C SER A 147 1.47 -7.95 20.19
N LYS A 148 0.53 -7.76 21.12
CA LYS A 148 -0.33 -8.83 21.65
C LYS A 148 -1.31 -9.34 20.60
N LEU A 149 -1.95 -8.41 19.88
CA LEU A 149 -2.91 -8.74 18.83
C LEU A 149 -2.23 -9.43 17.63
N THR A 150 -1.03 -9.01 17.25
CA THR A 150 -0.24 -9.63 16.17
C THR A 150 0.05 -11.10 16.47
N VAL A 151 0.45 -11.46 17.69
CA VAL A 151 0.70 -12.88 18.05
C VAL A 151 -0.55 -13.74 17.87
N ILE A 152 -1.72 -13.23 18.28
CA ILE A 152 -3.00 -13.93 18.12
C ILE A 152 -3.36 -14.07 16.63
N SER A 153 -3.27 -12.97 15.87
CA SER A 153 -3.56 -12.93 14.42
C SER A 153 -2.70 -13.92 13.62
N LEU A 154 -1.41 -13.99 13.96
CA LEU A 154 -0.48 -14.92 13.33
C LEU A 154 -0.79 -16.36 13.69
N ARG A 155 -1.12 -16.67 14.95
CA ARG A 155 -1.50 -18.05 15.34
C ARG A 155 -2.75 -18.51 14.60
N ASP A 156 -3.79 -17.68 14.48
CA ASP A 156 -4.98 -18.02 13.71
C ASP A 156 -4.67 -18.28 12.23
N SER A 157 -3.78 -17.48 11.64
CA SER A 157 -3.32 -17.66 10.26
C SER A 157 -2.51 -18.94 10.09
N MET A 158 -1.61 -19.24 11.03
CA MET A 158 -0.70 -20.39 10.98
C MET A 158 -1.39 -21.72 11.32
N ASN A 159 -2.46 -21.72 12.12
CA ASN A 159 -3.24 -22.93 12.43
C ASN A 159 -3.87 -23.59 11.18
N ARG A 160 -3.87 -22.89 10.03
CA ARG A 160 -4.35 -23.42 8.75
C ARG A 160 -3.23 -24.06 7.91
N GLN A 161 -1.99 -24.01 8.38
CA GLN A 161 -0.81 -24.58 7.73
C GLN A 161 -0.30 -25.77 8.54
N GLU A 162 0.38 -26.70 7.87
CA GLU A 162 1.09 -27.78 8.55
C GLU A 162 2.25 -27.20 9.38
N PRO A 163 2.39 -27.59 10.66
CA PRO A 163 3.54 -27.23 11.48
C PRO A 163 4.85 -27.69 10.84
N GLN A 164 5.89 -26.88 10.97
CA GLN A 164 7.25 -27.20 10.51
C GLN A 164 8.20 -27.34 11.71
N ASP A 165 9.24 -28.14 11.54
CA ASP A 165 10.30 -28.30 12.53
C ASP A 165 10.91 -26.94 12.90
N GLY A 166 10.90 -26.61 14.19
CA GLY A 166 11.41 -25.34 14.72
C GLY A 166 10.37 -24.24 14.94
N ASP A 167 9.12 -24.42 14.50
CA ASP A 167 8.05 -23.41 14.70
C ASP A 167 7.80 -23.09 16.18
N GLU A 168 7.86 -24.09 17.07
CA GLU A 168 7.69 -23.88 18.52
C GLU A 168 8.73 -22.92 19.08
N ALA A 169 10.00 -23.08 18.70
CA ALA A 169 11.07 -22.18 19.09
C ALA A 169 10.87 -20.77 18.53
N LEU A 170 10.30 -20.63 17.32
CA LEU A 170 9.96 -19.33 16.74
C LEU A 170 8.79 -18.66 17.48
N TRP A 171 7.79 -19.42 17.93
CA TRP A 171 6.71 -18.90 18.76
C TRP A 171 7.19 -18.41 20.12
N ASP A 172 8.18 -19.07 20.71
CA ASP A 172 8.82 -18.62 21.95
C ASP A 172 9.70 -17.38 21.72
N LEU A 173 10.37 -17.31 20.56
CA LEU A 173 11.23 -16.18 20.19
C LEU A 173 10.42 -14.91 19.90
N LEU A 174 9.33 -14.99 19.14
CA LEU A 174 8.58 -13.84 18.62
C LEU A 174 8.23 -12.79 19.70
N PRO A 175 7.65 -13.15 20.86
CA PRO A 175 7.36 -12.19 21.94
C PRO A 175 8.59 -11.41 22.44
N THR A 176 9.78 -11.99 22.37
CA THR A 176 11.04 -11.38 22.86
C THR A 176 11.63 -10.36 21.89
N LEU A 177 11.18 -10.38 20.63
CA LEU A 177 11.63 -9.45 19.60
C LEU A 177 10.89 -8.11 19.67
N PHE A 178 9.71 -8.05 20.30
CA PHE A 178 8.91 -6.83 20.38
C PHE A 178 9.51 -5.76 21.28
N VAL A 179 9.57 -4.53 20.76
CA VAL A 179 9.95 -3.31 21.46
C VAL A 179 8.76 -2.35 21.45
N CYS A 180 8.07 -2.27 22.59
CA CYS A 180 6.85 -1.49 22.74
C CYS A 180 7.09 -0.29 23.67
N PRO A 181 7.29 0.93 23.15
CA PRO A 181 7.66 2.09 23.96
C PRO A 181 6.55 2.53 24.91
N ASP A 182 5.29 2.29 24.56
CA ASP A 182 4.07 2.59 25.32
C ASP A 182 3.87 1.71 26.56
N ARG A 183 4.58 0.57 26.69
CA ARG A 183 4.57 -0.24 27.94
C ARG A 183 4.98 0.53 29.18
N LYS A 184 5.78 1.59 28.99
CA LYS A 184 6.15 2.50 30.08
C LYS A 184 5.08 3.58 30.11
N SER A 185 4.21 3.59 31.12
CA SER A 185 3.06 4.50 31.29
C SER A 185 3.35 6.02 31.17
N THR A 186 4.63 6.40 31.12
CA THR A 186 5.15 7.75 30.87
C THR A 186 5.44 8.07 29.40
N ALA A 187 5.31 7.11 28.48
CA ALA A 187 5.54 7.31 27.06
C ALA A 187 4.32 7.98 26.42
N SER A 188 4.46 9.24 26.03
CA SER A 188 3.45 9.96 25.28
C SER A 188 3.51 9.58 23.80
N HIS A 189 2.35 9.44 23.16
CA HIS A 189 2.23 9.40 21.70
C HIS A 189 2.98 10.59 21.07
N GLY A 190 3.63 10.36 19.93
CA GLY A 190 4.45 11.35 19.24
C GLY A 190 5.86 11.58 19.82
N ARG A 191 6.19 11.00 20.98
CA ARG A 191 7.57 11.06 21.53
C ARG A 191 8.53 10.31 20.62
N LEU A 192 9.70 10.92 20.36
CA LEU A 192 10.78 10.30 19.63
C LEU A 192 11.58 9.32 20.51
N PHE A 193 11.83 8.13 19.98
CA PHE A 193 12.64 7.07 20.54
C PHE A 193 13.77 6.74 19.57
N ARG A 194 14.92 6.31 20.08
CA ARG A 194 16.04 5.87 19.24
C ARG A 194 15.82 4.44 18.77
N VAL A 195 16.21 4.15 17.54
CA VAL A 195 16.25 2.77 17.03
C VAL A 195 17.55 2.11 17.52
N GLU A 196 17.42 0.99 18.23
CA GLU A 196 18.56 0.26 18.77
C GLU A 196 19.49 -0.20 17.64
N GLY A 197 20.78 0.08 17.73
CA GLY A 197 21.77 -0.32 16.73
C GLY A 197 21.75 0.46 15.41
N ALA A 198 21.00 1.57 15.32
CA ALA A 198 20.97 2.47 14.15
C ALA A 198 21.16 3.92 14.60
N GLU A 199 22.41 4.30 14.87
CA GLU A 199 22.76 5.64 15.35
C GLU A 199 22.27 6.74 14.40
N GLY A 200 21.70 7.80 14.96
CA GLY A 200 21.11 8.89 14.19
C GLY A 200 19.66 8.65 13.74
N LEU A 201 19.13 7.42 13.82
CA LEU A 201 17.74 7.13 13.48
C LEU A 201 16.84 7.13 14.71
N SER A 202 15.73 7.86 14.62
CA SER A 202 14.68 7.91 15.64
C SER A 202 13.31 7.60 15.03
N TYR A 203 12.40 7.13 15.86
CA TYR A 203 11.02 6.83 15.48
C TYR A 203 10.01 7.39 16.48
N SER A 204 8.79 7.63 16.05
CA SER A 204 7.64 7.86 16.95
C SER A 204 6.36 7.24 16.41
N PHE A 205 5.44 6.93 17.31
CA PHE A 205 4.11 6.41 17.01
C PHE A 205 3.03 7.40 17.42
N THR A 206 2.05 7.61 16.54
CA THR A 206 0.94 8.53 16.74
C THR A 206 -0.38 7.83 16.38
N PRO A 207 -1.38 7.74 17.28
CA PRO A 207 -2.63 7.02 17.02
C PRO A 207 -3.37 7.48 15.77
N THR A 208 -3.93 6.54 15.00
CA THR A 208 -4.65 6.83 13.75
C THR A 208 -6.15 6.55 13.81
N SER A 209 -6.68 6.12 14.95
CA SER A 209 -8.11 5.80 15.18
C SER A 209 -8.66 4.59 14.40
N HIS A 210 -7.90 3.94 13.52
CA HIS A 210 -8.41 2.82 12.72
C HIS A 210 -8.85 1.62 13.58
N LEU A 211 -7.97 1.20 14.50
CA LEU A 211 -8.21 0.17 15.51
C LEU A 211 -7.60 0.59 16.84
N ILE A 212 -7.89 -0.13 17.91
CA ILE A 212 -7.10 0.02 19.14
C ILE A 212 -5.64 -0.39 18.88
N GLY A 213 -4.68 0.37 19.42
CA GLY A 213 -3.26 0.12 19.21
C GLY A 213 -2.69 0.63 17.87
N CYS A 214 -3.52 0.98 16.89
CA CYS A 214 -3.02 1.44 15.59
C CYS A 214 -2.27 2.78 15.70
N ALA A 215 -1.21 2.92 14.92
CA ALA A 215 -0.44 4.14 14.89
C ALA A 215 0.22 4.41 13.54
N ALA A 216 0.30 5.68 13.19
CA ALA A 216 1.21 6.18 12.17
C ALA A 216 2.63 6.13 12.72
N LEU A 217 3.56 5.68 11.89
CA LEU A 217 4.99 5.66 12.17
C LEU A 217 5.64 6.90 11.56
N ARG A 218 6.47 7.58 12.33
CA ARG A 218 7.41 8.57 11.81
C ARG A 218 8.83 8.03 11.97
N LEU A 219 9.60 8.01 10.90
CA LEU A 219 11.05 7.78 10.95
C LEU A 219 11.78 9.08 10.67
N MET A 220 12.72 9.45 11.53
CA MET A 220 13.46 10.71 11.45
C MET A 220 14.95 10.42 11.57
N SER A 221 15.74 10.86 10.60
CA SER A 221 17.20 10.87 10.71
C SER A 221 17.71 12.22 11.22
N MET A 222 18.61 12.13 12.19
CA MET A 222 19.31 13.24 12.86
C MET A 222 20.83 13.02 12.82
N ALA A 223 21.32 12.29 11.81
CA ALA A 223 22.74 12.00 11.65
C ALA A 223 23.53 13.30 11.40
N LYS A 224 24.64 13.49 12.13
CA LYS A 224 25.50 14.67 11.97
C LYS A 224 26.14 14.66 10.59
N GLY A 225 26.11 15.80 9.89
CA GLY A 225 26.70 15.95 8.56
C GLY A 225 25.79 15.50 7.41
N GLN A 226 24.57 15.03 7.71
CA GLN A 226 23.53 14.74 6.74
C GLN A 226 22.39 15.74 6.85
N SER A 227 21.60 15.87 5.77
CA SER A 227 20.37 16.64 5.78
C SER A 227 19.39 16.07 6.80
N HIS A 228 18.59 16.90 7.46
CA HIS A 228 17.46 16.40 8.24
C HIS A 228 16.41 15.82 7.29
N ALA A 229 15.97 14.59 7.53
CA ALA A 229 14.87 14.00 6.80
C ALA A 229 13.93 13.22 7.71
N ASP A 230 12.63 13.32 7.45
CA ASP A 230 11.64 12.42 8.01
C ASP A 230 10.61 11.94 6.99
N ILE A 231 10.12 10.72 7.21
CA ILE A 231 9.05 10.11 6.43
C ILE A 231 7.99 9.58 7.38
N ILE A 232 6.73 9.83 7.05
CA ILE A 232 5.57 9.37 7.82
C ILE A 232 4.87 8.26 7.05
N PHE A 233 4.67 7.12 7.71
CA PHE A 233 3.80 6.05 7.26
C PHE A 233 2.50 6.16 8.04
N SER A 234 1.41 6.44 7.34
CA SER A 234 0.10 6.59 7.98
C SER A 234 -0.42 5.28 8.59
N GLY A 235 -0.08 4.12 8.01
CA GLY A 235 -0.88 2.91 8.22
C GLY A 235 -2.32 3.18 7.77
N ASP A 236 -3.27 2.49 8.40
CA ASP A 236 -4.68 2.79 8.19
C ASP A 236 -5.15 3.91 9.11
N ILE A 237 -6.00 4.80 8.58
CA ILE A 237 -6.53 5.98 9.25
C ILE A 237 -8.02 5.77 9.50
N GLY A 238 -8.43 5.91 10.76
CA GLY A 238 -9.82 5.83 11.18
C GLY A 238 -10.56 7.17 11.23
N PRO A 239 -11.89 7.12 11.36
CA PRO A 239 -12.73 8.31 11.26
C PRO A 239 -12.73 9.20 12.51
N VAL A 240 -12.38 8.68 13.70
CA VAL A 240 -12.52 9.41 14.98
C VAL A 240 -11.47 10.53 15.06
N THR A 241 -11.94 11.76 15.15
CA THR A 241 -11.13 12.94 15.49
C THR A 241 -11.36 13.35 16.93
N ASP A 242 -10.60 14.33 17.42
CA ASP A 242 -10.78 14.95 18.76
C ASP A 242 -12.08 15.75 18.90
N SER A 243 -13.03 15.61 17.96
CA SER A 243 -14.36 16.15 18.12
C SER A 243 -15.17 15.27 19.06
N ALA A 244 -15.67 15.88 20.14
CA ALA A 244 -16.51 15.25 21.18
C ALA A 244 -17.78 14.56 20.66
N ALA A 245 -18.12 14.74 19.39
CA ALA A 245 -19.26 14.13 18.74
C ALA A 245 -19.01 12.69 18.25
N HIS A 246 -17.75 12.27 18.05
CA HIS A 246 -17.44 10.92 17.60
C HIS A 246 -17.57 9.93 18.75
N GLY A 247 -18.49 8.97 18.63
CA GLY A 247 -18.86 8.03 19.70
C GLY A 247 -18.18 6.66 19.65
N GLY A 248 -17.20 6.44 18.77
CA GLY A 248 -16.48 5.15 18.65
C GLY A 248 -15.53 4.87 19.82
N LEU A 249 -15.14 3.59 20.01
CA LEU A 249 -14.32 3.16 21.15
C LEU A 249 -12.84 3.56 21.02
N SER A 250 -12.28 3.48 19.81
CA SER A 250 -10.88 3.81 19.52
C SER A 250 -10.56 5.28 19.81
N PRO A 251 -9.36 5.60 20.31
CA PRO A 251 -8.99 6.98 20.63
C PRO A 251 -8.96 7.83 19.35
N ALA A 252 -9.17 9.13 19.50
CA ALA A 252 -9.06 10.08 18.40
C ALA A 252 -7.68 9.99 17.73
N ARG A 253 -7.68 10.09 16.40
CA ARG A 253 -6.41 10.19 15.65
C ARG A 253 -5.69 11.47 16.02
N LEU A 254 -4.37 11.37 16.15
CA LEU A 254 -3.48 12.50 16.36
C LEU A 254 -2.67 12.76 15.08
N LEU A 255 -2.26 14.01 14.87
CA LEU A 255 -1.47 14.40 13.70
C LEU A 255 0.03 14.27 14.02
N PRO A 256 0.79 13.42 13.31
CA PRO A 256 2.24 13.43 13.45
C PRO A 256 2.83 14.75 12.95
N THR A 257 3.87 15.22 13.64
CA THR A 257 4.73 16.29 13.14
C THR A 257 5.56 15.79 11.95
N SER A 258 5.67 16.60 10.90
CA SER A 258 6.56 16.37 9.77
C SER A 258 7.49 17.57 9.60
N TYR A 259 8.72 17.35 9.12
CA TYR A 259 9.65 18.43 8.75
C TYR A 259 10.03 18.39 7.28
N SER A 260 10.10 17.20 6.68
CA SER A 260 10.37 17.02 5.26
C SER A 260 9.09 17.03 4.43
N GLY A 261 7.91 16.81 5.03
CA GLY A 261 6.64 16.78 4.31
C GLY A 261 6.47 15.57 3.39
N VAL A 262 7.17 14.45 3.64
CA VAL A 262 7.03 13.20 2.86
C VAL A 262 6.15 12.21 3.62
N VAL A 263 5.05 11.78 3.00
CA VAL A 263 4.02 10.98 3.66
C VAL A 263 3.60 9.81 2.76
N VAL A 264 3.78 8.59 3.26
CA VAL A 264 3.18 7.37 2.72
C VAL A 264 1.77 7.24 3.28
N LEU A 265 0.78 7.49 2.44
CA LEU A 265 -0.61 7.71 2.83
C LEU A 265 -1.52 6.61 2.29
N GLU A 266 -2.36 6.02 3.15
CA GLU A 266 -3.42 5.12 2.70
C GLU A 266 -4.43 5.84 1.80
N ALA A 267 -5.10 5.08 0.93
CA ALA A 267 -6.05 5.62 -0.03
C ALA A 267 -7.26 4.69 -0.20
N THR A 268 -7.63 3.93 0.83
CA THR A 268 -8.66 2.88 0.74
C THR A 268 -9.98 3.43 0.19
N TYR A 269 -10.37 4.64 0.62
CA TYR A 269 -11.57 5.36 0.18
C TYR A 269 -11.28 6.64 -0.59
N GLY A 270 -10.16 6.66 -1.28
CA GLY A 270 -9.75 7.81 -2.09
C GLY A 270 -10.73 8.21 -3.19
N ASP A 271 -11.42 7.24 -3.79
CA ASP A 271 -12.44 7.42 -4.83
C ASP A 271 -13.85 7.65 -4.29
N ARG A 272 -14.07 7.52 -2.99
CA ARG A 272 -15.41 7.69 -2.44
C ARG A 272 -15.79 9.15 -2.30
N ASP A 273 -17.09 9.39 -2.42
CA ASP A 273 -17.69 10.65 -1.99
C ASP A 273 -17.52 10.83 -0.48
N ASP A 274 -17.58 12.09 -0.06
CA ASP A 274 -17.58 12.43 1.34
C ASP A 274 -18.82 11.86 2.01
N ARG A 275 -18.65 11.23 3.17
CA ARG A 275 -19.80 10.75 3.92
C ARG A 275 -20.58 11.95 4.45
N ASP A 276 -21.89 11.77 4.63
CA ASP A 276 -22.69 12.74 5.37
C ASP A 276 -22.06 12.93 6.77
N PRO A 277 -21.67 14.16 7.17
CA PRO A 277 -21.11 14.43 8.48
C PRO A 277 -21.95 13.91 9.64
N ALA A 278 -23.28 13.79 9.47
CA ALA A 278 -24.17 13.18 10.46
C ALA A 278 -23.78 11.74 10.79
N THR A 279 -23.23 10.99 9.83
CA THR A 279 -22.83 9.58 10.02
C THR A 279 -21.61 9.41 10.92
N LEU A 280 -20.86 10.49 11.16
CA LEU A 280 -19.74 10.53 12.10
C LEU A 280 -20.19 10.77 13.55
N LEU A 281 -21.43 11.24 13.75
CA LEU A 281 -21.98 11.54 15.07
C LEU A 281 -22.43 10.24 15.74
N GLY A 282 -21.96 10.01 16.97
CA GLY A 282 -22.30 8.80 17.71
C GLY A 282 -23.80 8.64 17.96
N GLU A 283 -24.55 9.73 18.10
CA GLU A 283 -26.01 9.68 18.33
C GLU A 283 -26.78 9.24 17.10
N GLU A 284 -26.45 9.78 15.92
CA GLU A 284 -27.08 9.36 14.66
C GLU A 284 -26.71 7.91 14.31
N ARG A 285 -25.47 7.48 14.59
CA ARG A 285 -25.05 6.08 14.48
C ARG A 285 -25.92 5.14 15.33
N LEU A 286 -26.14 5.45 16.61
CA LEU A 286 -26.97 4.63 17.50
C LEU A 286 -28.45 4.68 17.11
N LYS A 287 -28.95 5.83 16.67
CA LYS A 287 -30.33 6.00 16.19
C LYS A 287 -30.60 5.20 14.92
N ALA A 288 -29.67 5.23 13.96
CA ALA A 288 -29.75 4.42 12.74
C ALA A 288 -29.70 2.93 13.04
N LEU A 289 -28.81 2.50 13.96
CA LEU A 289 -28.78 1.10 14.42
C LEU A 289 -30.09 0.69 15.11
N ALA A 290 -30.64 1.55 15.97
CA ALA A 290 -31.92 1.31 16.64
C ALA A 290 -33.06 1.16 15.63
N ALA A 291 -33.07 1.95 14.55
CA ALA A 291 -34.07 1.81 13.49
C ALA A 291 -33.99 0.44 12.80
N VAL A 292 -32.79 -0.02 12.45
CA VAL A 292 -32.58 -1.36 11.86
C VAL A 292 -33.02 -2.46 12.80
N ILE A 293 -32.68 -2.37 14.10
CA ILE A 293 -33.08 -3.37 15.08
C ILE A 293 -34.61 -3.38 15.26
N LYS A 294 -35.28 -2.22 15.32
CA LYS A 294 -36.77 -2.16 15.35
C LYS A 294 -37.38 -2.82 14.13
N GLU A 295 -36.84 -2.54 12.94
CA GLU A 295 -37.35 -3.13 11.71
C GLU A 295 -37.20 -4.65 11.73
N ALA A 296 -36.01 -5.16 12.10
CA ALA A 296 -35.76 -6.59 12.20
C ALA A 296 -36.75 -7.26 13.17
N VAL A 297 -36.94 -6.70 14.37
CA VAL A 297 -37.90 -7.22 15.36
C VAL A 297 -39.32 -7.23 14.83
N SER A 298 -39.73 -6.23 14.04
CA SER A 298 -41.08 -6.17 13.47
C SER A 298 -41.39 -7.28 12.46
N LYS A 299 -40.37 -8.00 11.96
CA LYS A 299 -40.56 -9.13 11.04
C LYS A 299 -41.12 -10.38 11.73
N GLY A 300 -41.02 -10.50 13.06
CA GLY A 300 -41.65 -11.58 13.82
C GLY A 300 -40.81 -12.16 14.95
N PRO A 301 -41.33 -13.18 15.65
CA PRO A 301 -40.71 -13.76 16.85
C PRO A 301 -39.47 -14.63 16.56
N LYS A 302 -39.09 -14.80 15.29
CA LYS A 302 -37.86 -15.49 14.86
C LYS A 302 -36.93 -14.54 14.10
N ALA A 303 -37.05 -13.23 14.34
CA ALA A 303 -36.24 -12.22 13.68
C ALA A 303 -34.74 -12.51 13.85
N ARG A 304 -33.99 -12.41 12.74
CA ARG A 304 -32.54 -12.59 12.75
C ARG A 304 -31.83 -11.38 12.17
N LEU A 305 -30.80 -10.90 12.85
CA LEU A 305 -29.90 -9.87 12.35
C LEU A 305 -28.49 -10.44 12.17
N ILE A 306 -28.07 -10.64 10.93
CA ILE A 306 -26.75 -11.17 10.58
C ILE A 306 -25.83 -9.99 10.26
N VAL A 307 -24.72 -9.87 10.97
CA VAL A 307 -23.82 -8.71 10.91
C VAL A 307 -22.41 -9.15 10.50
N PRO A 308 -22.02 -9.01 9.22
CA PRO A 308 -20.65 -9.22 8.80
C PRO A 308 -19.71 -8.22 9.45
N ALA A 309 -18.73 -8.70 10.22
CA ALA A 309 -17.72 -7.86 10.86
C ALA A 309 -16.35 -8.54 10.92
N PHE A 310 -15.28 -7.75 10.84
CA PHE A 310 -13.94 -8.25 11.12
C PHE A 310 -13.81 -8.58 12.62
N SER A 311 -13.15 -9.70 12.93
CA SER A 311 -12.95 -10.17 14.31
C SER A 311 -12.20 -9.15 15.18
N LEU A 312 -11.27 -8.39 14.58
CA LEU A 312 -10.60 -7.27 15.22
C LEU A 312 -11.24 -5.95 14.77
N GLY A 313 -11.41 -5.01 15.71
CA GLY A 313 -11.98 -3.69 15.44
C GLY A 313 -13.51 -3.68 15.44
N ARG A 314 -14.11 -3.89 14.26
CA ARG A 314 -15.54 -3.61 14.06
C ARG A 314 -16.47 -4.45 14.93
N THR A 315 -16.12 -5.71 15.20
CA THR A 315 -16.87 -6.58 16.12
C THR A 315 -17.03 -5.93 17.49
N THR A 316 -15.98 -5.30 18.02
CA THR A 316 -15.99 -4.66 19.35
C THR A 316 -16.86 -3.42 19.40
N ASP A 317 -16.77 -2.56 18.38
CA ASP A 317 -17.65 -1.38 18.25
C ASP A 317 -19.14 -1.80 18.13
N LEU A 318 -19.44 -2.80 17.31
CA LEU A 318 -20.82 -3.28 17.11
C LEU A 318 -21.37 -3.99 18.34
N LEU A 319 -20.56 -4.80 19.02
CA LEU A 319 -20.95 -5.46 20.28
C LEU A 319 -21.38 -4.41 21.32
N ALA A 320 -20.57 -3.37 21.51
CA ALA A 320 -20.90 -2.28 22.42
C ALA A 320 -22.17 -1.55 21.99
N ASP A 321 -22.27 -1.12 20.73
CA ASP A 321 -23.42 -0.32 20.27
C ASP A 321 -24.73 -1.09 20.23
N ILE A 322 -24.72 -2.34 19.77
CA ILE A 322 -25.91 -3.19 19.76
C ILE A 322 -26.36 -3.43 21.19
N TYR A 323 -25.44 -3.72 22.11
CA TYR A 323 -25.79 -3.82 23.52
C TYR A 323 -26.42 -2.52 24.05
N MET A 324 -25.80 -1.36 23.76
CA MET A 324 -26.30 -0.06 24.19
C MET A 324 -27.71 0.23 23.67
N VAL A 325 -27.94 -0.08 22.40
CA VAL A 325 -29.23 0.10 21.74
C VAL A 325 -30.27 -0.84 22.37
N LEU A 326 -29.98 -2.14 22.52
CA LEU A 326 -30.89 -3.09 23.16
C LEU A 326 -31.20 -2.70 24.62
N ALA A 327 -30.20 -2.24 25.38
CA ALA A 327 -30.38 -1.80 26.76
C ALA A 327 -31.23 -0.53 26.89
N SER A 328 -31.30 0.30 25.85
CA SER A 328 -32.02 1.58 25.86
C SER A 328 -33.43 1.50 25.25
N MET A 329 -33.82 0.37 24.65
CA MET A 329 -34.95 0.29 23.72
C MET A 329 -36.27 -0.27 24.30
N ARG A 330 -36.50 -0.23 25.62
CA ARG A 330 -37.70 -0.84 26.22
C ARG A 330 -39.01 -0.29 25.65
N GLY A 331 -40.00 -1.17 25.43
CA GLY A 331 -41.39 -0.85 25.03
C GLY A 331 -41.54 -0.42 23.56
N ALA A 332 -40.49 0.17 22.97
CA ALA A 332 -40.46 0.63 21.59
C ALA A 332 -40.02 -0.44 20.57
N THR A 333 -39.56 -1.61 21.02
CA THR A 333 -39.28 -2.79 20.17
C THR A 333 -40.46 -3.76 20.09
N GLY A 334 -41.42 -3.68 21.03
CA GLY A 334 -42.46 -4.70 21.18
C GLY A 334 -41.97 -6.01 21.82
N LEU A 335 -40.70 -6.10 22.27
CA LEU A 335 -40.20 -7.27 23.01
C LEU A 335 -40.79 -7.24 24.43
N SER A 336 -41.80 -8.08 24.71
CA SER A 336 -42.32 -8.29 26.07
C SER A 336 -41.27 -8.97 26.95
N GLY A 337 -41.50 -9.03 28.27
CA GLY A 337 -40.55 -9.63 29.23
C GLY A 337 -40.10 -11.07 28.93
N ASP A 338 -40.85 -11.79 28.07
CA ASP A 338 -40.53 -13.16 27.64
C ASP A 338 -39.65 -13.21 26.37
N HIS A 339 -39.37 -12.07 25.71
CA HIS A 339 -38.61 -12.02 24.46
C HIS A 339 -37.18 -11.51 24.68
N ILE A 340 -36.34 -12.34 25.30
CA ILE A 340 -34.94 -12.02 25.60
C ILE A 340 -34.09 -12.10 24.30
N PRO A 341 -33.51 -10.98 23.83
CA PRO A 341 -32.64 -11.00 22.66
C PRO A 341 -31.31 -11.68 22.99
N VAL A 342 -30.76 -12.39 22.00
CA VAL A 342 -29.42 -13.00 22.08
C VAL A 342 -28.50 -12.32 21.07
N LEU A 343 -27.39 -11.78 21.58
CA LEU A 343 -26.30 -11.22 20.80
C LEU A 343 -25.15 -12.22 20.73
N ASN A 344 -25.03 -12.90 19.59
CA ASN A 344 -23.97 -13.87 19.34
C ASN A 344 -22.75 -13.20 18.68
N VAL A 345 -21.56 -13.49 19.19
CA VAL A 345 -20.28 -13.20 18.53
C VAL A 345 -19.65 -14.52 18.09
N GLU A 346 -19.90 -14.87 16.83
CA GLU A 346 -19.50 -16.16 16.26
C GLU A 346 -18.12 -16.06 15.61
N SER A 347 -17.10 -15.85 16.44
CA SER A 347 -15.71 -15.80 15.99
C SER A 347 -14.75 -16.23 17.10
N GLN A 348 -14.09 -17.38 16.90
CA GLN A 348 -13.02 -17.85 17.79
C GLN A 348 -11.87 -16.85 17.89
N LEU A 349 -11.52 -16.23 16.76
CA LEU A 349 -10.50 -15.20 16.72
C LEU A 349 -10.93 -13.95 17.52
N ALA A 350 -12.19 -13.53 17.45
CA ALA A 350 -12.68 -12.40 18.25
C ALA A 350 -12.66 -12.73 19.75
N MET A 351 -12.99 -13.97 20.14
CA MET A 351 -12.88 -14.41 21.55
C MET A 351 -11.45 -14.30 22.06
N GLN A 352 -10.46 -14.69 21.27
CA GLN A 352 -9.05 -14.58 21.64
C GLN A 352 -8.60 -13.12 21.79
N TYR A 353 -9.11 -12.21 20.96
CA TYR A 353 -8.83 -10.78 21.09
C TYR A 353 -9.49 -10.15 22.32
N ALA A 354 -10.66 -10.65 22.75
CA ALA A 354 -11.49 -9.98 23.74
C ALA A 354 -10.75 -9.67 25.06
N ASP A 355 -9.91 -10.59 25.56
CA ASP A 355 -9.11 -10.37 26.77
C ASP A 355 -8.06 -9.26 26.58
N VAL A 356 -7.36 -9.24 25.44
CA VAL A 356 -6.38 -8.19 25.13
C VAL A 356 -7.06 -6.83 25.00
N LEU A 357 -8.22 -6.78 24.36
CA LEU A 357 -9.01 -5.56 24.18
C LEU A 357 -9.52 -5.04 25.53
N ARG A 358 -10.03 -5.92 26.39
CA ARG A 358 -10.49 -5.58 27.75
C ARG A 358 -9.39 -4.88 28.53
N ASP A 359 -8.19 -5.45 28.52
CA ASP A 359 -7.06 -4.94 29.28
C ASP A 359 -6.54 -3.62 28.68
N ALA A 360 -6.49 -3.53 27.35
CA ALA A 360 -6.06 -2.33 26.65
C ALA A 360 -7.00 -1.13 26.88
N TYR A 361 -8.32 -1.32 26.86
CA TYR A 361 -9.27 -0.24 27.17
C TYR A 361 -9.21 0.21 28.63
N ALA A 362 -8.72 -0.65 29.54
CA ALA A 362 -8.55 -0.34 30.95
C ALA A 362 -7.23 0.39 31.25
N GLU A 363 -6.28 0.37 30.32
CA GLU A 363 -4.97 0.97 30.48
C GLU A 363 -5.09 2.49 30.69
N LYS A 364 -4.37 3.01 31.68
CA LYS A 364 -4.33 4.44 32.00
C LYS A 364 -2.94 5.01 31.78
N LYS A 365 -2.90 6.23 31.25
CA LYS A 365 -1.69 7.05 31.17
C LYS A 365 -1.28 7.53 32.56
N GLY A 366 -0.05 8.04 32.70
CA GLY A 366 0.38 8.72 33.93
C GLY A 366 -0.52 9.91 34.37
N SER A 367 -1.30 10.49 33.44
CA SER A 367 -2.31 11.52 33.74
C SER A 367 -3.61 10.99 34.38
N GLY A 368 -3.82 9.68 34.42
CA GLY A 368 -5.05 9.03 34.91
C GLY A 368 -6.14 8.83 33.85
N GLU A 369 -6.01 9.44 32.67
CA GLU A 369 -6.88 9.20 31.51
C GLU A 369 -6.62 7.82 30.89
N TYR A 370 -7.63 7.24 30.25
CA TYR A 370 -7.46 6.01 29.49
C TYR A 370 -6.53 6.20 28.30
N ALA A 371 -5.62 5.26 28.10
CA ALA A 371 -4.64 5.28 27.02
C ALA A 371 -5.29 5.07 25.65
N TRP A 372 -6.23 4.12 25.60
CA TRP A 372 -6.79 3.56 24.37
C TRP A 372 -8.32 3.60 24.28
N LEU A 373 -9.01 4.12 25.30
CA LEU A 373 -10.46 4.32 25.27
C LEU A 373 -10.78 5.78 24.99
N ASN A 374 -11.57 6.05 23.97
CA ASN A 374 -12.08 7.38 23.68
C ASN A 374 -12.94 7.87 24.87
N PRO A 375 -12.60 9.01 25.51
CA PRO A 375 -13.39 9.56 26.61
C PRO A 375 -14.81 9.96 26.20
N HIS A 376 -15.04 10.18 24.90
CA HIS A 376 -16.36 10.50 24.34
C HIS A 376 -17.16 9.26 23.90
N ALA A 377 -16.60 8.05 24.02
CA ALA A 377 -17.31 6.82 23.71
C ALA A 377 -18.59 6.71 24.55
N ARG A 378 -19.71 6.34 23.92
CA ARG A 378 -21.03 6.39 24.60
C ARG A 378 -21.15 5.39 25.75
N ILE A 379 -20.48 4.24 25.65
CA ILE A 379 -20.43 3.25 26.73
C ILE A 379 -19.82 3.82 28.03
N VAL A 380 -18.92 4.81 27.92
CA VAL A 380 -18.33 5.49 29.08
C VAL A 380 -19.40 6.23 29.88
N LYS A 381 -20.42 6.79 29.21
CA LYS A 381 -21.49 7.58 29.86
C LYS A 381 -22.55 6.73 30.57
N LEU A 382 -22.68 5.44 30.27
CA LEU A 382 -23.83 4.59 30.68
C LEU A 382 -23.45 3.38 31.56
N GLY A 383 -22.28 3.42 32.20
CA GLY A 383 -21.77 2.31 33.02
C GLY A 383 -20.25 2.20 32.99
N GLY A 384 -19.60 2.98 32.13
CA GLY A 384 -18.15 3.15 32.12
C GLY A 384 -17.41 1.96 31.53
N LEU A 385 -16.13 1.89 31.86
CA LEU A 385 -15.24 0.78 31.51
C LEU A 385 -15.75 -0.57 32.02
N THR A 386 -16.38 -0.61 33.20
CA THR A 386 -16.85 -1.86 33.82
C THR A 386 -17.82 -2.65 32.93
N LEU A 387 -18.75 -1.95 32.27
CA LEU A 387 -19.68 -2.59 31.35
C LEU A 387 -18.94 -3.17 30.13
N LEU A 388 -18.05 -2.38 29.51
CA LEU A 388 -17.25 -2.83 28.38
C LEU A 388 -16.38 -4.05 28.73
N GLN A 389 -15.77 -4.05 29.92
CA GLN A 389 -14.96 -5.17 30.38
C GLN A 389 -15.78 -6.46 30.57
N ARG A 390 -17.01 -6.35 31.07
CA ARG A 390 -17.93 -7.49 31.15
C ARG A 390 -18.26 -8.03 29.77
N LEU A 391 -18.66 -7.18 28.83
CA LEU A 391 -18.96 -7.58 27.45
C LEU A 391 -17.79 -8.31 26.76
N LEU A 392 -16.55 -7.91 27.07
CA LEU A 392 -15.33 -8.50 26.51
C LEU A 392 -14.78 -9.71 27.29
N SER A 393 -15.50 -10.22 28.30
CA SER A 393 -15.05 -11.37 29.10
C SER A 393 -15.37 -12.72 28.44
N ALA A 394 -14.95 -12.89 27.18
CA ALA A 394 -15.37 -13.99 26.30
C ALA A 394 -14.99 -15.41 26.79
N THR A 395 -13.87 -15.54 27.52
CA THR A 395 -13.28 -16.83 27.91
C THR A 395 -13.74 -17.34 29.27
N ALA A 396 -14.29 -16.46 30.13
CA ALA A 396 -14.74 -16.83 31.47
C ALA A 396 -16.16 -17.41 31.47
N GLU A 397 -17.06 -16.81 30.69
CA GLU A 397 -18.47 -17.22 30.59
C GLU A 397 -18.91 -17.03 29.14
N PRO A 398 -19.06 -18.10 28.33
CA PRO A 398 -19.43 -17.96 26.93
C PRO A 398 -20.85 -17.43 26.76
N ARG A 399 -21.75 -17.68 27.72
CA ARG A 399 -23.11 -17.14 27.74
C ARG A 399 -23.29 -16.26 28.98
N GLN A 400 -23.49 -14.98 28.77
CA GLN A 400 -23.58 -13.97 29.83
C GLN A 400 -24.95 -13.31 29.81
N GLU A 401 -25.63 -13.30 30.95
CA GLU A 401 -26.85 -12.54 31.14
C GLU A 401 -26.51 -11.17 31.71
N HIS A 402 -27.03 -10.13 31.06
CA HIS A 402 -26.85 -8.75 31.49
C HIS A 402 -28.22 -8.13 31.78
N ASP A 403 -28.39 -7.68 33.03
CA ASP A 403 -29.56 -6.90 33.41
C ASP A 403 -29.47 -5.51 32.80
N THR A 404 -30.57 -5.08 32.19
CA THR A 404 -30.75 -3.71 31.70
C THR A 404 -31.69 -2.98 32.67
N GLN A 405 -31.96 -1.69 32.44
CA GLN A 405 -32.90 -0.94 33.29
C GLN A 405 -34.28 -1.64 33.39
N ASP A 406 -34.60 -2.52 32.45
CA ASP A 406 -35.96 -2.95 32.18
C ASP A 406 -36.14 -4.42 31.73
N GLY A 407 -35.09 -5.24 31.74
CA GLY A 407 -35.12 -6.64 31.29
C GLY A 407 -33.73 -7.29 31.25
N LYS A 408 -33.52 -8.24 30.33
CA LYS A 408 -32.24 -8.96 30.14
C LYS A 408 -31.81 -9.00 28.69
N VAL A 409 -30.50 -9.02 28.46
CA VAL A 409 -29.86 -9.35 27.17
C VAL A 409 -28.88 -10.49 27.41
N VAL A 410 -28.85 -11.47 26.51
CA VAL A 410 -27.84 -12.54 26.53
C VAL A 410 -26.76 -12.22 25.52
N VAL A 411 -25.51 -12.14 25.98
CA VAL A 411 -24.33 -12.08 25.09
C VAL A 411 -23.71 -13.47 25.05
N ASN A 412 -23.58 -14.02 23.85
CA ASN A 412 -23.03 -15.35 23.61
C ASN A 412 -21.76 -15.28 22.75
N TRP A 413 -20.64 -15.76 23.26
CA TRP A 413 -19.38 -15.93 22.56
C TRP A 413 -19.22 -17.40 22.15
N GLY A 414 -19.25 -17.68 20.85
CA GLY A 414 -19.20 -19.05 20.33
C GLY A 414 -20.24 -19.31 19.25
N ASP A 415 -20.59 -20.58 19.06
CA ASP A 415 -21.62 -20.98 18.09
C ASP A 415 -22.97 -20.32 18.44
N ALA A 416 -23.68 -19.83 17.43
CA ALA A 416 -24.88 -19.04 17.62
C ALA A 416 -25.98 -19.85 18.33
N VAL A 417 -26.56 -19.26 19.38
CA VAL A 417 -27.75 -19.77 20.07
C VAL A 417 -28.96 -18.90 19.74
N GLU A 418 -30.12 -19.55 19.62
CA GLU A 418 -31.36 -18.85 19.32
C GLU A 418 -31.85 -18.03 20.51
N GLY A 419 -32.30 -16.80 20.23
CA GLY A 419 -33.04 -15.98 21.17
C GLY A 419 -34.52 -16.31 21.19
N GLN A 420 -35.19 -15.96 22.29
CA GLN A 420 -36.64 -15.91 22.34
C GLN A 420 -37.04 -14.57 21.73
N GLY A 421 -37.23 -14.50 20.41
CA GLY A 421 -37.49 -13.24 19.68
C GLY A 421 -36.40 -12.89 18.68
N LEU A 422 -35.44 -12.07 19.10
CA LEU A 422 -34.36 -11.57 18.23
C LEU A 422 -33.05 -12.34 18.44
N THR A 423 -32.57 -12.96 17.36
CA THR A 423 -31.22 -13.54 17.29
C THR A 423 -30.31 -12.62 16.49
N ILE A 424 -29.28 -12.05 17.12
CA ILE A 424 -28.25 -11.27 16.43
C ILE A 424 -26.98 -12.12 16.32
N VAL A 425 -26.35 -12.12 15.15
CA VAL A 425 -25.12 -12.89 14.88
C VAL A 425 -24.08 -11.97 14.25
N ILE A 426 -23.06 -11.60 15.02
CA ILE A 426 -21.86 -10.92 14.52
C ILE A 426 -20.86 -12.01 14.13
N ALA A 427 -20.49 -12.08 12.85
CA ALA A 427 -19.59 -13.12 12.35
C ALA A 427 -18.61 -12.59 11.30
N GLY A 428 -17.43 -13.21 11.25
CA GLY A 428 -16.43 -12.95 10.21
C GLY A 428 -16.69 -13.78 8.94
N SER A 429 -16.22 -13.34 7.76
CA SER A 429 -15.38 -12.15 7.51
C SER A 429 -16.18 -10.86 7.27
N GLY A 430 -15.63 -9.70 7.67
CA GLY A 430 -16.31 -8.40 7.55
C GLY A 430 -16.66 -7.97 6.12
N THR A 431 -15.96 -8.49 5.12
CA THR A 431 -16.21 -8.21 3.70
C THR A 431 -17.25 -9.14 3.07
N SER A 432 -17.70 -10.18 3.78
CA SER A 432 -18.58 -11.22 3.24
C SER A 432 -18.02 -11.96 2.00
N LEU A 433 -16.69 -12.03 1.87
CA LEU A 433 -16.01 -12.86 0.87
C LEU A 433 -15.79 -14.30 1.34
N GLN A 434 -15.75 -14.51 2.66
CA GLN A 434 -15.54 -15.82 3.25
C GLN A 434 -16.00 -15.87 4.72
N GLY A 435 -15.81 -17.02 5.35
CA GLY A 435 -16.02 -17.21 6.78
C GLY A 435 -17.44 -17.66 7.14
N ARG A 436 -17.70 -17.70 8.45
CA ARG A 436 -18.96 -18.17 9.03
C ARG A 436 -20.15 -17.30 8.61
N VAL A 437 -19.93 -15.99 8.44
CA VAL A 437 -21.02 -15.09 8.04
C VAL A 437 -21.63 -15.45 6.69
N CYS A 438 -20.81 -15.87 5.72
CA CYS A 438 -21.33 -16.31 4.42
C CYS A 438 -22.24 -17.54 4.60
N ARG A 439 -21.89 -18.47 5.49
CA ARG A 439 -22.72 -19.64 5.81
C ARG A 439 -24.04 -19.24 6.44
N GLU A 440 -24.02 -18.29 7.38
CA GLU A 440 -25.24 -17.75 8.00
C GLU A 440 -26.14 -17.06 6.97
N ILE A 441 -25.58 -16.22 6.09
CA ILE A 441 -26.35 -15.58 5.01
C ILE A 441 -26.95 -16.62 4.08
N MET A 442 -26.17 -17.60 3.61
CA MET A 442 -26.65 -18.63 2.67
C MET A 442 -27.75 -19.50 3.31
N LYS A 443 -27.57 -19.89 4.57
CA LYS A 443 -28.54 -20.68 5.36
C LYS A 443 -29.87 -19.96 5.51
N HIS A 444 -29.85 -18.64 5.72
CA HIS A 444 -31.04 -17.82 5.95
C HIS A 444 -31.50 -17.02 4.72
N SER A 445 -30.90 -17.25 3.55
CA SER A 445 -31.18 -16.48 2.32
C SER A 445 -32.66 -16.47 1.89
N LYS A 446 -33.41 -17.52 2.22
CA LYS A 446 -34.84 -17.68 1.89
C LYS A 446 -35.79 -17.23 3.01
N ASP A 447 -35.25 -16.78 4.13
CA ASP A 447 -36.02 -16.38 5.31
C ASP A 447 -36.36 -14.87 5.26
N PRO A 448 -37.64 -14.48 5.07
CA PRO A 448 -38.03 -13.08 5.06
C PRO A 448 -37.98 -12.40 6.44
N GLN A 449 -37.75 -13.15 7.54
CA GLN A 449 -37.53 -12.61 8.88
C GLN A 449 -36.05 -12.34 9.20
N ALA A 450 -35.14 -12.78 8.32
CA ALA A 450 -33.73 -12.49 8.45
C ALA A 450 -33.38 -11.17 7.75
N THR A 451 -32.44 -10.44 8.34
CA THR A 451 -31.88 -9.21 7.80
C THR A 451 -30.35 -9.31 7.89
N VAL A 452 -29.67 -9.03 6.77
CA VAL A 452 -28.22 -8.79 6.77
C VAL A 452 -27.99 -7.29 7.00
N LEU A 453 -27.13 -6.95 7.96
CA LEU A 453 -26.72 -5.58 8.23
C LEU A 453 -25.27 -5.38 7.82
N LEU A 454 -25.03 -4.65 6.73
CA LEU A 454 -23.70 -4.29 6.29
C LEU A 454 -23.15 -3.13 7.13
N CYS A 455 -21.94 -3.28 7.65
CA CYS A 455 -21.28 -2.30 8.53
C CYS A 455 -19.90 -1.89 8.03
N GLY A 456 -19.60 -2.06 6.76
CA GLY A 456 -18.26 -1.80 6.22
C GLY A 456 -18.15 -2.06 4.73
N TYR A 457 -16.94 -2.01 4.21
CA TYR A 457 -16.70 -2.27 2.80
C TYR A 457 -17.05 -3.71 2.43
N SER A 458 -17.82 -3.87 1.36
CA SER A 458 -18.11 -5.15 0.72
C SER A 458 -17.61 -5.06 -0.72
N PRO A 459 -16.55 -5.80 -1.10
CA PRO A 459 -16.05 -5.85 -2.47
C PRO A 459 -17.13 -6.33 -3.44
N GLU A 460 -17.07 -5.94 -4.71
CA GLU A 460 -18.12 -6.22 -5.72
C GLU A 460 -18.45 -7.73 -5.85
N GLN A 461 -17.45 -8.59 -5.66
CA GLN A 461 -17.60 -10.05 -5.76
C GLN A 461 -18.20 -10.70 -4.49
N SER A 462 -18.34 -9.95 -3.41
CA SER A 462 -18.81 -10.47 -2.12
C SER A 462 -20.31 -10.77 -2.12
N LEU A 463 -20.73 -11.70 -1.25
CA LEU A 463 -22.14 -12.01 -1.05
C LEU A 463 -22.91 -10.78 -0.55
N GLY A 464 -22.28 -9.92 0.27
CA GLY A 464 -22.87 -8.67 0.72
C GLY A 464 -23.16 -7.70 -0.43
N SER A 465 -22.27 -7.62 -1.43
CA SER A 465 -22.49 -6.78 -2.61
C SER A 465 -23.61 -7.31 -3.51
N GLN A 466 -23.67 -8.63 -3.72
CA GLN A 466 -24.77 -9.26 -4.48
C GLN A 466 -26.14 -9.01 -3.82
N LEU A 467 -26.21 -9.08 -2.48
CA LEU A 467 -27.42 -8.74 -1.74
C LEU A 467 -27.80 -7.25 -1.89
N ARG A 468 -26.81 -6.35 -1.87
CA ARG A 468 -27.03 -4.91 -2.10
C ARG A 468 -27.59 -4.62 -3.47
N GLU A 469 -27.11 -5.32 -4.50
CA GLU A 469 -27.60 -5.18 -5.87
C GLU A 469 -29.08 -5.56 -5.97
N ILE A 470 -29.47 -6.74 -5.46
CA ILE A 470 -30.88 -7.18 -5.55
C ILE A 470 -31.82 -6.43 -4.60
N ALA A 471 -31.30 -5.80 -3.55
CA ALA A 471 -32.11 -5.06 -2.58
C ALA A 471 -32.92 -3.92 -3.23
N GLY A 472 -32.45 -3.36 -4.34
CA GLY A 472 -33.15 -2.33 -5.11
C GLY A 472 -34.31 -2.83 -5.98
N TYR A 473 -34.50 -4.15 -6.11
CA TYR A 473 -35.50 -4.76 -7.01
C TYR A 473 -36.64 -5.41 -6.23
N THR A 474 -37.86 -5.27 -6.76
CA THR A 474 -39.04 -6.01 -6.29
C THR A 474 -38.90 -7.51 -6.55
N MET A 475 -39.67 -8.34 -5.85
CA MET A 475 -39.64 -9.80 -6.05
C MET A 475 -39.95 -10.22 -7.50
N VAL A 476 -40.81 -9.46 -8.19
CA VAL A 476 -41.14 -9.72 -9.60
C VAL A 476 -39.94 -9.40 -10.50
N GLU A 477 -39.29 -8.25 -10.29
CA GLU A 477 -38.11 -7.87 -11.07
C GLU A 477 -36.94 -8.83 -10.82
N ARG A 478 -36.78 -9.34 -9.59
CA ARG A 478 -35.74 -10.33 -9.29
C ARG A 478 -35.86 -11.61 -10.13
N SER A 479 -37.05 -12.00 -10.58
CA SER A 479 -37.24 -13.20 -11.41
C SER A 479 -36.59 -13.10 -12.80
N THR A 480 -36.26 -11.88 -13.25
CA THR A 480 -35.59 -11.63 -14.54
C THR A 480 -34.08 -11.45 -14.40
N LEU A 481 -33.57 -11.34 -13.16
CA LEU A 481 -32.14 -11.21 -12.87
C LEU A 481 -31.43 -12.56 -12.99
N PRO A 482 -30.12 -12.56 -13.31
CA PRO A 482 -29.33 -13.78 -13.23
C PRO A 482 -29.35 -14.37 -11.80
N PRO A 483 -29.26 -15.70 -11.64
CA PRO A 483 -29.14 -16.31 -10.32
C PRO A 483 -27.93 -15.77 -9.57
N LEU A 484 -28.09 -15.53 -8.27
CA LEU A 484 -26.96 -15.23 -7.42
C LEU A 484 -26.09 -16.48 -7.34
N SER A 485 -24.79 -16.29 -7.47
CA SER A 485 -23.84 -17.38 -7.37
C SER A 485 -22.61 -16.92 -6.60
N PHE A 486 -22.22 -17.73 -5.64
CA PHE A 486 -21.13 -17.41 -4.74
C PHE A 486 -20.31 -18.67 -4.47
N ARG A 487 -19.00 -18.56 -4.68
CA ARG A 487 -18.04 -19.61 -4.33
C ARG A 487 -17.35 -19.17 -3.05
N LEU A 488 -17.40 -20.03 -2.03
CA LEU A 488 -16.61 -19.80 -0.82
C LEU A 488 -15.11 -19.92 -1.15
N ALA A 489 -14.28 -19.20 -0.41
CA ALA A 489 -12.82 -19.24 -0.54
C ALA A 489 -12.19 -20.63 -0.31
N ASP A 490 -12.95 -21.62 0.19
CA ASP A 490 -12.50 -23.01 0.27
C ASP A 490 -12.39 -23.70 -1.11
N GLY A 491 -12.83 -23.02 -2.18
CA GLY A 491 -12.78 -23.48 -3.57
C GLY A 491 -13.73 -24.64 -3.90
N LYS A 492 -14.38 -25.23 -2.90
CA LYS A 492 -15.19 -26.46 -3.02
C LYS A 492 -16.68 -26.18 -2.89
N SER A 493 -17.04 -25.24 -2.04
CA SER A 493 -18.43 -24.95 -1.72
C SER A 493 -18.96 -23.89 -2.69
N PHE A 494 -19.99 -24.27 -3.45
CA PHE A 494 -20.66 -23.40 -4.41
C PHE A 494 -22.12 -23.25 -4.02
N TRP A 495 -22.56 -22.00 -3.90
CA TRP A 495 -23.94 -21.65 -3.63
C TRP A 495 -24.52 -20.93 -4.84
N LYS A 496 -25.71 -21.34 -5.25
CA LYS A 496 -26.44 -20.74 -6.36
C LYS A 496 -27.92 -20.76 -6.07
N GLU A 497 -28.56 -19.61 -6.13
CA GLU A 497 -29.99 -19.46 -5.90
C GLU A 497 -30.59 -18.50 -6.92
N PRO A 498 -31.81 -18.76 -7.43
CA PRO A 498 -32.57 -17.78 -8.18
C PRO A 498 -32.73 -16.48 -7.38
N ALA A 499 -32.60 -15.33 -8.02
CA ALA A 499 -32.65 -14.04 -7.32
C ALA A 499 -34.01 -13.80 -6.63
N ASP A 500 -35.10 -14.31 -7.19
CA ASP A 500 -36.45 -14.28 -6.61
C ASP A 500 -36.68 -15.33 -5.49
N ALA A 501 -35.78 -16.30 -5.34
CA ALA A 501 -35.77 -17.20 -4.20
C ALA A 501 -35.13 -16.55 -2.96
N VAL A 502 -34.27 -15.55 -3.15
CA VAL A 502 -33.59 -14.82 -2.07
C VAL A 502 -34.52 -13.77 -1.47
N LYS A 503 -34.96 -14.03 -0.23
CA LYS A 503 -35.96 -13.23 0.52
C LYS A 503 -35.39 -12.51 1.73
N ILE A 504 -34.15 -12.81 2.10
CA ILE A 504 -33.45 -12.13 3.21
C ILE A 504 -33.41 -10.61 2.95
N ASN A 505 -33.67 -9.82 3.99
CA ASN A 505 -33.64 -8.36 3.91
C ASN A 505 -32.20 -7.85 4.00
N LEU A 506 -31.99 -6.60 3.59
CA LEU A 506 -30.71 -5.91 3.70
C LEU A 506 -30.89 -4.54 4.37
N ALA A 507 -30.05 -4.26 5.36
CA ALA A 507 -29.79 -2.92 5.86
C ALA A 507 -28.31 -2.57 5.64
N ASP A 508 -28.01 -1.30 5.37
CA ASP A 508 -26.64 -0.84 5.14
C ASP A 508 -26.32 0.37 6.02
N LEU A 509 -25.45 0.17 7.01
CA LEU A 509 -24.89 1.21 7.87
C LEU A 509 -23.39 1.38 7.65
N SER A 510 -22.88 1.01 6.47
CA SER A 510 -21.45 1.07 6.15
C SER A 510 -20.87 2.48 6.27
N ALA A 511 -21.68 3.53 6.03
CA ALA A 511 -21.28 4.92 6.23
C ALA A 511 -20.99 5.27 7.70
N TYR A 512 -21.74 4.69 8.63
CA TYR A 512 -21.62 4.91 10.08
C TYR A 512 -20.50 4.07 10.72
N TYR A 513 -20.29 2.87 10.19
CA TYR A 513 -19.40 1.86 10.76
C TYR A 513 -18.16 1.62 9.89
N SER A 514 -17.77 2.50 8.99
CA SER A 514 -16.48 2.25 8.33
C SER A 514 -15.30 2.50 9.28
N GLY A 515 -14.34 1.58 9.29
CA GLY A 515 -13.10 1.70 10.06
C GLY A 515 -12.08 2.64 9.42
N HIS A 516 -12.27 3.01 8.15
CA HIS A 516 -11.40 3.95 7.45
C HIS A 516 -11.97 5.37 7.46
N ALA A 517 -11.08 6.34 7.37
CA ALA A 517 -11.35 7.69 6.98
C ALA A 517 -11.87 7.70 5.53
N ASP A 518 -12.87 8.53 5.28
CA ASP A 518 -13.36 8.84 3.95
C ASP A 518 -12.44 9.87 3.29
N SER A 519 -12.64 10.12 2.00
CA SER A 519 -11.81 11.00 1.19
C SER A 519 -11.55 12.35 1.88
N ARG A 520 -12.58 13.07 2.35
CA ARG A 520 -12.39 14.34 3.09
C ARG A 520 -11.64 14.20 4.40
N SER A 521 -11.89 13.16 5.19
CA SER A 521 -11.14 12.94 6.44
C SER A 521 -9.67 12.62 6.17
N LEU A 522 -9.38 11.88 5.10
CA LEU A 522 -8.02 11.60 4.64
C LEU A 522 -7.33 12.88 4.16
N MET A 523 -7.98 13.73 3.37
CA MET A 523 -7.45 15.04 2.95
C MET A 523 -7.16 15.93 4.17
N HIS A 524 -8.10 16.02 5.12
CA HIS A 524 -7.91 16.82 6.33
C HIS A 524 -6.73 16.31 7.15
N TYR A 525 -6.58 14.99 7.30
CA TYR A 525 -5.41 14.40 7.96
C TYR A 525 -4.12 14.78 7.23
N ALA A 526 -4.05 14.49 5.93
CA ALA A 526 -2.88 14.67 5.08
C ALA A 526 -2.37 16.12 5.04
N LEU A 527 -3.28 17.07 4.85
CA LEU A 527 -2.94 18.48 4.65
C LEU A 527 -2.79 19.28 5.95
N SER A 528 -3.08 18.65 7.10
CA SER A 528 -2.88 19.25 8.42
C SER A 528 -1.60 18.80 9.12
N LEU A 529 -0.85 17.87 8.53
CA LEU A 529 0.42 17.38 9.09
C LEU A 529 1.44 18.50 9.25
N GLY A 530 2.26 18.48 10.29
CA GLY A 530 3.36 19.44 10.45
C GLY A 530 2.97 20.89 10.76
N LYS A 531 1.69 21.22 10.94
CA LYS A 531 1.28 22.55 11.42
C LYS A 531 1.97 22.90 12.75
N PRO A 532 2.47 24.14 12.92
CA PRO A 532 2.17 25.34 12.12
C PRO A 532 3.09 25.59 10.91
N LEU A 533 3.98 24.67 10.53
CA LEU A 533 4.88 24.90 9.38
C LEU A 533 4.12 24.72 8.06
N GLU A 534 4.14 25.73 7.19
CA GLU A 534 3.72 25.58 5.79
C GLU A 534 4.80 24.79 5.04
N LEU A 535 4.60 23.49 4.90
CA LEU A 535 5.54 22.59 4.24
C LEU A 535 5.03 22.20 2.84
N PRO A 536 5.91 22.13 1.82
CA PRO A 536 5.58 21.49 0.56
C PRO A 536 5.44 19.98 0.78
N MET A 537 4.23 19.46 0.60
CA MET A 537 3.92 18.06 0.90
C MET A 537 4.08 17.15 -0.33
N ASP A 538 4.71 16.00 -0.13
CA ASP A 538 4.82 14.89 -1.06
C ASP A 538 4.05 13.70 -0.52
N PHE A 539 2.98 13.32 -1.21
CA PHE A 539 2.17 12.17 -0.84
C PHE A 539 2.51 10.98 -1.72
N ILE A 540 2.82 9.85 -1.11
CA ILE A 540 2.99 8.57 -1.80
C ILE A 540 1.79 7.70 -1.43
N LEU A 541 0.86 7.53 -2.37
CA LEU A 541 -0.39 6.83 -2.15
C LEU A 541 -0.22 5.32 -2.28
N VAL A 542 -0.58 4.62 -1.21
CA VAL A 542 -0.56 3.15 -1.09
C VAL A 542 -1.90 2.71 -0.48
N HIS A 543 -2.08 1.41 -0.27
CA HIS A 543 -3.24 0.86 0.45
C HIS A 543 -4.57 1.37 -0.10
N GLY A 544 -4.81 1.07 -1.37
CA GLY A 544 -5.91 1.61 -2.16
C GLY A 544 -5.86 1.04 -3.56
N SER A 545 -7.03 0.79 -4.14
CA SER A 545 -7.11 0.38 -5.54
C SER A 545 -6.49 1.45 -6.45
N ASN A 546 -6.11 1.07 -7.66
CA ASN A 546 -5.62 2.03 -8.67
C ASN A 546 -6.60 3.20 -8.88
N LYS A 547 -7.91 2.92 -8.91
CA LYS A 547 -8.97 3.91 -8.98
C LYS A 547 -8.97 4.84 -7.76
N ALA A 548 -9.00 4.27 -6.56
CA ALA A 548 -9.01 5.03 -5.32
C ALA A 548 -7.81 5.97 -5.19
N ARG A 549 -6.59 5.46 -5.46
CA ARG A 549 -5.36 6.27 -5.44
C ARG A 549 -5.38 7.38 -6.48
N SER A 550 -5.80 7.09 -7.71
CA SER A 550 -5.76 8.07 -8.81
C SER A 550 -6.78 9.19 -8.63
N GLN A 551 -7.97 8.88 -8.13
CA GLN A 551 -8.97 9.89 -7.80
C GLN A 551 -8.56 10.71 -6.57
N PHE A 552 -8.00 10.07 -5.55
CA PHE A 552 -7.49 10.77 -4.38
C PHE A 552 -6.34 11.71 -4.70
N ALA A 553 -5.43 11.31 -5.59
CA ALA A 553 -4.35 12.17 -6.06
C ALA A 553 -4.88 13.46 -6.70
N ARG A 554 -5.96 13.37 -7.49
CA ARG A 554 -6.62 14.57 -8.05
C ARG A 554 -7.20 15.46 -6.96
N LYS A 555 -7.89 14.86 -5.97
CA LYS A 555 -8.47 15.60 -4.84
C LYS A 555 -7.38 16.29 -3.98
N LEU A 556 -6.28 15.59 -3.67
CA LEU A 556 -5.14 16.16 -2.95
C LEU A 556 -4.51 17.33 -3.72
N LYS A 557 -4.30 17.20 -5.03
CA LYS A 557 -3.77 18.28 -5.87
C LYS A 557 -4.71 19.48 -5.98
N ALA A 558 -6.02 19.27 -5.96
CA ALA A 558 -6.99 20.35 -5.86
C ALA A 558 -6.94 21.07 -4.51
N GLY A 559 -6.44 20.39 -3.47
CA GLY A 559 -6.21 20.94 -2.14
C GLY A 559 -7.48 21.16 -1.32
N LEU A 560 -7.28 21.59 -0.08
CA LEU A 560 -8.30 22.27 0.72
C LEU A 560 -7.99 23.78 0.67
N GLY A 561 -8.97 24.64 0.97
CA GLY A 561 -8.82 26.10 0.90
C GLY A 561 -7.74 26.69 1.83
N GLN A 562 -7.85 27.99 2.16
CA GLN A 562 -6.85 28.67 3.00
C GLN A 562 -6.61 27.97 4.35
N GLY A 563 -5.35 27.89 4.77
CA GLY A 563 -4.94 27.35 6.06
C GLY A 563 -4.54 25.88 6.07
N TYR A 564 -4.29 25.24 4.92
CA TYR A 564 -3.76 23.88 4.80
C TYR A 564 -2.40 23.88 4.08
N ASN A 565 -1.59 22.84 4.28
CA ASN A 565 -0.32 22.72 3.56
C ASN A 565 -0.55 22.58 2.05
N PHE A 566 0.38 23.14 1.27
CA PHE A 566 0.38 23.00 -0.18
C PHE A 566 0.95 21.64 -0.62
N VAL A 567 0.31 21.03 -1.61
CA VAL A 567 0.73 19.75 -2.20
C VAL A 567 1.74 20.00 -3.33
N ARG A 568 3.00 19.60 -3.11
CA ARG A 568 4.04 19.67 -4.13
C ARG A 568 3.86 18.57 -5.16
N GLU A 569 3.80 17.32 -4.70
CA GLU A 569 3.65 16.15 -5.56
C GLU A 569 2.79 15.06 -4.94
N VAL A 570 2.15 14.27 -5.82
CA VAL A 570 1.42 13.06 -5.42
C VAL A 570 1.84 11.90 -6.31
N HIS A 571 2.38 10.85 -5.70
CA HIS A 571 2.88 9.66 -6.35
C HIS A 571 1.93 8.47 -6.12
N CYS A 572 1.65 7.71 -7.18
CA CYS A 572 0.93 6.43 -7.12
C CYS A 572 1.84 5.30 -7.62
N PRO A 573 2.80 4.83 -6.79
CA PRO A 573 3.81 3.86 -7.21
C PRO A 573 3.22 2.47 -7.49
N SER A 574 3.91 1.69 -8.31
CA SER A 574 3.79 0.22 -8.36
C SER A 574 4.85 -0.42 -7.45
N SER A 575 4.76 -1.73 -7.22
CA SER A 575 5.74 -2.48 -6.41
C SER A 575 7.15 -2.49 -7.01
N ASN A 576 7.28 -2.17 -8.30
CA ASN A 576 8.53 -2.12 -9.04
C ASN A 576 9.22 -0.76 -8.98
N TYR A 577 8.64 0.25 -8.32
CA TYR A 577 9.26 1.56 -8.21
C TYR A 577 10.65 1.48 -7.55
N PRO A 578 11.56 2.37 -7.96
CA PRO A 578 12.90 2.41 -7.40
C PRO A 578 12.86 2.96 -5.95
N TRP A 579 14.03 3.15 -5.34
CA TRP A 579 14.11 3.88 -4.08
C TRP A 579 13.68 5.34 -4.26
N PHE A 580 13.25 5.97 -3.18
CA PHE A 580 12.90 7.38 -3.11
C PHE A 580 13.79 8.04 -2.06
N ASP A 581 14.61 9.00 -2.46
CA ASP A 581 15.36 9.85 -1.56
C ASP A 581 14.39 10.81 -0.84
N VAL A 582 14.30 10.67 0.48
CA VAL A 582 13.35 11.45 1.30
C VAL A 582 13.80 12.91 1.43
N ALA A 583 15.10 13.18 1.48
CA ALA A 583 15.62 14.53 1.61
C ALA A 583 15.47 15.31 0.30
N GLU A 584 15.85 14.68 -0.81
CA GLU A 584 15.76 15.29 -2.14
C GLU A 584 14.35 15.23 -2.74
N LYS A 585 13.50 14.37 -2.18
CA LYS A 585 12.15 14.07 -2.63
C LYS A 585 12.10 13.67 -4.10
N LYS A 586 12.94 12.69 -4.46
CA LYS A 586 13.14 12.20 -5.82
C LYS A 586 13.29 10.68 -5.82
N TRP A 587 12.83 10.04 -6.90
CA TRP A 587 13.06 8.62 -7.12
C TRP A 587 14.52 8.38 -7.56
N CYS A 588 15.25 7.56 -6.80
CA CYS A 588 16.61 7.09 -7.05
C CYS A 588 16.58 5.89 -7.98
N PHE A 589 16.57 6.13 -9.28
CA PHE A 589 16.75 5.07 -10.24
C PHE A 589 18.19 4.54 -10.10
N ASP A 590 18.34 3.22 -9.97
CA ASP A 590 19.66 2.60 -9.88
C ASP A 590 20.48 2.99 -11.12
N ASP A 591 21.77 3.20 -10.88
CA ASP A 591 22.79 3.69 -11.82
C ASP A 591 22.72 3.09 -13.24
N LEU A 592 23.25 3.84 -14.21
CA LEU A 592 23.11 3.85 -15.70
C LEU A 592 23.06 2.51 -16.47
N GLY A 593 23.29 1.40 -15.80
CA GLY A 593 23.09 0.08 -16.35
C GLY A 593 21.61 -0.25 -16.53
N ALA A 594 20.81 -0.28 -15.45
CA ALA A 594 19.43 -0.75 -15.55
C ALA A 594 18.49 0.33 -16.12
N LEU A 595 18.39 0.41 -17.44
CA LEU A 595 17.43 1.28 -18.09
C LEU A 595 16.00 0.86 -17.75
N ARG A 596 15.20 1.85 -17.37
CA ARG A 596 13.77 1.70 -17.13
C ARG A 596 13.01 2.69 -18.01
N SER A 597 11.93 2.21 -18.62
CA SER A 597 11.01 3.04 -19.37
C SER A 597 9.60 2.75 -18.90
N SER A 598 8.90 3.80 -18.49
CA SER A 598 7.47 3.75 -18.13
C SER A 598 6.69 4.58 -19.12
N MET A 599 5.65 4.02 -19.74
CA MET A 599 4.77 4.77 -20.65
C MET A 599 3.31 4.59 -20.24
N ARG A 600 2.49 5.63 -20.43
CA ARG A 600 1.04 5.62 -20.16
C ARG A 600 0.25 5.86 -21.44
N ILE A 601 -0.84 5.12 -21.59
CA ILE A 601 -1.82 5.28 -22.67
C ILE A 601 -3.19 5.48 -22.02
N ASN A 602 -3.92 6.53 -22.36
CA ASN A 602 -5.29 6.69 -21.85
C ASN A 602 -6.31 6.08 -22.82
N VAL A 603 -7.37 5.52 -22.28
CA VAL A 603 -8.56 5.03 -22.98
C VAL A 603 -9.75 5.84 -22.44
N ASN A 604 -10.46 6.57 -23.31
CA ASN A 604 -11.47 7.55 -22.90
C ASN A 604 -12.91 7.12 -23.31
N GLU A 605 -13.90 7.59 -22.55
CA GLU A 605 -15.32 7.21 -22.50
C GLU A 605 -16.10 7.08 -23.81
N ARG A 606 -15.71 7.69 -24.94
CA ARG A 606 -16.64 7.73 -26.07
C ARG A 606 -16.94 6.36 -26.71
N MET A 607 -16.09 5.34 -26.52
CA MET A 607 -16.35 3.96 -27.02
C MET A 607 -15.65 2.81 -26.22
N GLY A 608 -14.95 3.06 -25.11
CA GLY A 608 -14.17 2.03 -24.38
C GLY A 608 -14.84 1.49 -23.10
N SER A 609 -14.88 0.16 -22.94
CA SER A 609 -15.22 -0.50 -21.66
C SER A 609 -13.95 -1.06 -20.99
N GLY A 610 -14.04 -1.54 -19.75
CA GLY A 610 -12.92 -2.30 -19.14
C GLY A 610 -12.47 -3.50 -19.99
N ALA A 611 -13.37 -4.07 -20.81
CA ALA A 611 -13.01 -5.10 -21.79
C ALA A 611 -12.18 -4.54 -22.96
N THR A 612 -12.43 -3.29 -23.39
CA THR A 612 -11.60 -2.59 -24.38
C THR A 612 -10.20 -2.36 -23.82
N ALA A 613 -10.09 -1.83 -22.60
CA ALA A 613 -8.80 -1.64 -21.93
C ALA A 613 -8.02 -2.96 -21.80
N PHE A 614 -8.72 -4.05 -21.47
CA PHE A 614 -8.15 -5.39 -21.44
C PHE A 614 -7.63 -5.85 -22.81
N ASN A 615 -8.43 -5.68 -23.86
CA ASN A 615 -8.02 -6.10 -25.21
C ASN A 615 -6.80 -5.31 -25.70
N VAL A 616 -6.75 -4.00 -25.43
CA VAL A 616 -5.60 -3.16 -25.78
C VAL A 616 -4.37 -3.57 -24.97
N ALA A 617 -4.49 -3.76 -23.66
CA ALA A 617 -3.37 -4.20 -22.81
C ALA A 617 -2.86 -5.60 -23.20
N LEU A 618 -3.76 -6.53 -23.53
CA LEU A 618 -3.43 -7.86 -24.02
C LEU A 618 -2.73 -7.79 -25.39
N ALA A 619 -3.19 -6.91 -26.30
CA ALA A 619 -2.55 -6.70 -27.59
C ALA A 619 -1.12 -6.15 -27.42
N VAL A 620 -0.95 -5.11 -26.59
CA VAL A 620 0.36 -4.56 -26.21
C VAL A 620 1.27 -5.65 -25.64
N SER A 621 0.75 -6.45 -24.71
CA SER A 621 1.50 -7.54 -24.05
C SER A 621 1.92 -8.65 -25.00
N ARG A 622 1.04 -9.05 -25.95
CA ARG A 622 1.36 -10.04 -26.98
C ARG A 622 2.38 -9.52 -27.99
N ASN A 623 2.34 -8.23 -28.31
CA ASN A 623 3.30 -7.59 -29.19
C ASN A 623 4.68 -7.50 -28.50
N LEU A 624 4.71 -7.12 -27.22
CA LEU A 624 5.90 -7.15 -26.37
C LEU A 624 6.55 -8.54 -26.32
N ALA A 625 5.76 -9.58 -26.02
CA ALA A 625 6.25 -10.95 -26.00
C ALA A 625 6.79 -11.41 -27.37
N ARG A 626 6.09 -11.08 -28.47
CA ARG A 626 6.54 -11.38 -29.85
C ARG A 626 7.84 -10.67 -30.19
N PHE A 627 7.97 -9.39 -29.85
CA PHE A 627 9.17 -8.59 -30.10
C PHE A 627 10.41 -9.22 -29.44
N LEU A 628 10.26 -9.65 -28.19
CA LEU A 628 11.34 -10.29 -27.44
C LEU A 628 11.52 -11.79 -27.74
N LYS A 629 10.76 -12.36 -28.67
CA LYS A 629 10.73 -13.81 -28.98
C LYS A 629 10.47 -14.68 -27.75
N MET A 630 9.66 -14.19 -26.82
CA MET A 630 9.33 -14.86 -25.55
C MET A 630 8.02 -15.65 -25.64
N ASN A 631 7.82 -16.53 -24.66
CA ASN A 631 6.53 -17.20 -24.45
C ASN A 631 5.41 -16.17 -24.17
N SER A 632 4.16 -16.62 -24.34
CA SER A 632 2.97 -15.78 -24.19
C SER A 632 2.96 -15.01 -22.85
N PRO A 633 2.45 -13.77 -22.83
CA PRO A 633 2.38 -12.96 -21.61
C PRO A 633 1.61 -13.70 -20.52
N GLN A 634 2.14 -13.69 -19.30
CA GLN A 634 1.42 -14.22 -18.15
C GLN A 634 0.42 -13.18 -17.66
N VAL A 635 -0.85 -13.58 -17.54
CA VAL A 635 -1.92 -12.75 -16.97
C VAL A 635 -1.96 -13.03 -15.48
N LEU A 636 -1.69 -12.02 -14.66
CA LEU A 636 -1.65 -12.16 -13.20
C LEU A 636 -2.95 -11.72 -12.52
N ASP A 637 -3.81 -10.94 -13.21
CA ASP A 637 -5.06 -10.41 -12.67
C ASP A 637 -6.24 -10.47 -13.68
N GLY A 638 -7.47 -10.59 -13.17
CA GLY A 638 -8.71 -10.73 -13.95
C GLY A 638 -9.11 -9.52 -14.82
N LYS A 639 -10.25 -9.65 -15.54
CA LYS A 639 -10.67 -8.82 -16.69
C LYS A 639 -10.69 -7.28 -16.54
N HIS A 640 -10.72 -6.73 -15.33
CA HIS A 640 -10.85 -5.28 -15.10
C HIS A 640 -9.64 -4.64 -14.35
N GLY A 641 -8.65 -5.45 -13.96
CA GLY A 641 -7.41 -5.01 -13.34
C GLY A 641 -6.18 -5.74 -13.90
N ALA A 642 -6.27 -6.23 -15.14
CA ALA A 642 -5.31 -7.19 -15.66
C ALA A 642 -3.90 -6.59 -15.70
N ARG A 643 -3.00 -7.32 -15.05
CA ARG A 643 -1.56 -7.15 -15.07
C ARG A 643 -0.99 -8.24 -15.97
N PHE A 644 -0.22 -7.84 -16.97
CA PHE A 644 0.53 -8.74 -17.82
C PHE A 644 2.00 -8.60 -17.53
N VAL A 645 2.65 -9.71 -17.20
CA VAL A 645 4.09 -9.74 -17.00
C VAL A 645 4.73 -10.53 -18.12
N ILE A 646 5.73 -9.92 -18.74
CA ILE A 646 6.55 -10.51 -19.79
C ILE A 646 7.98 -10.47 -19.29
N THR A 647 8.51 -11.62 -18.86
CA THR A 647 9.87 -11.73 -18.32
C THR A 647 10.70 -12.74 -19.07
N GLY A 648 12.00 -12.52 -19.09
CA GLY A 648 13.00 -13.54 -19.42
C GLY A 648 14.29 -12.89 -19.90
N GLU A 649 15.11 -13.66 -20.61
CA GLU A 649 16.49 -13.26 -20.90
C GLU A 649 16.67 -12.92 -22.38
N PHE A 650 17.24 -11.76 -22.64
CA PHE A 650 17.59 -11.31 -23.97
C PHE A 650 18.96 -10.64 -23.93
N ALA A 651 19.86 -11.05 -24.82
CA ALA A 651 21.23 -10.55 -24.89
C ALA A 651 22.02 -10.61 -23.55
N ASN A 652 21.83 -11.68 -22.75
CA ASN A 652 22.46 -11.89 -21.44
C ASN A 652 22.00 -10.93 -20.33
N ALA A 653 20.84 -10.28 -20.49
CA ALA A 653 20.18 -9.53 -19.43
C ALA A 653 18.75 -9.99 -19.23
N ARG A 654 18.30 -9.92 -17.98
CA ARG A 654 16.90 -10.14 -17.62
C ARG A 654 16.10 -8.91 -18.00
N ILE A 655 15.15 -9.08 -18.92
CA ILE A 655 14.16 -8.07 -19.30
C ILE A 655 12.83 -8.43 -18.65
N SER A 656 12.14 -7.44 -18.11
CA SER A 656 10.77 -7.58 -17.68
C SER A 656 9.93 -6.40 -18.13
N HIS A 657 8.81 -6.67 -18.79
CA HIS A 657 7.75 -5.70 -19.03
C HIS A 657 6.55 -6.05 -18.18
N GLU A 658 5.95 -5.01 -17.63
CA GLU A 658 4.73 -5.08 -16.85
C GLU A 658 3.71 -4.15 -17.51
N VAL A 659 2.67 -4.72 -18.11
CA VAL A 659 1.55 -3.98 -18.69
C VAL A 659 0.40 -4.02 -17.69
N LEU A 660 0.04 -2.85 -17.17
CA LEU A 660 -0.98 -2.69 -16.13
C LEU A 660 -2.16 -1.92 -16.69
N ILE A 661 -3.36 -2.44 -16.46
CA ILE A 661 -4.58 -1.66 -16.61
C ILE A 661 -4.86 -0.94 -15.28
N VAL A 662 -4.89 0.38 -15.35
CA VAL A 662 -5.14 1.27 -14.22
C VAL A 662 -6.50 1.90 -14.45
N ASP A 663 -7.52 1.40 -13.77
CA ASP A 663 -8.83 2.06 -13.72
C ASP A 663 -8.67 3.43 -13.03
N LEU A 664 -9.05 4.51 -13.72
CA LEU A 664 -9.06 5.87 -13.18
C LEU A 664 -10.45 6.28 -12.67
N GLY A 665 -11.44 5.42 -12.86
CA GLY A 665 -12.86 5.62 -12.58
C GLY A 665 -13.55 6.52 -13.61
N TYR A 666 -14.89 6.55 -13.56
CA TYR A 666 -15.73 7.23 -14.56
C TYR A 666 -15.45 6.75 -15.99
N GLY A 667 -15.23 5.45 -16.19
CA GLY A 667 -14.99 4.87 -17.52
C GLY A 667 -13.61 5.17 -18.13
N ASP A 668 -12.75 5.92 -17.44
CA ASP A 668 -11.38 6.21 -17.89
C ASP A 668 -10.40 5.11 -17.43
N PHE A 669 -9.57 4.63 -18.35
CA PHE A 669 -8.52 3.65 -18.05
C PHE A 669 -7.17 4.09 -18.59
N ASP A 670 -6.12 3.85 -17.81
CA ASP A 670 -4.72 4.01 -18.22
C ASP A 670 -4.11 2.63 -18.45
N ILE A 671 -3.42 2.44 -19.58
CA ILE A 671 -2.54 1.29 -19.80
C ILE A 671 -1.12 1.76 -19.54
N ARG A 672 -0.53 1.30 -18.45
CA ARG A 672 0.84 1.58 -18.07
C ARG A 672 1.73 0.43 -18.52
N VAL A 673 2.83 0.72 -19.19
CA VAL A 673 3.87 -0.25 -19.52
C VAL A 673 5.12 0.13 -18.75
N ASP A 674 5.45 -0.62 -17.70
CA ASP A 674 6.67 -0.47 -16.91
C ASP A 674 7.70 -1.51 -17.39
N SER A 675 8.85 -1.05 -17.88
CA SER A 675 9.89 -1.90 -18.46
C SER A 675 11.18 -1.81 -17.66
N LEU A 676 11.77 -2.95 -17.33
CA LEU A 676 13.12 -3.10 -16.79
C LEU A 676 13.95 -3.87 -17.83
N ILE A 677 14.92 -3.22 -18.47
CA ILE A 677 15.68 -3.82 -19.59
C ILE A 677 17.15 -4.15 -19.25
N GLY A 678 17.56 -3.91 -17.99
CA GLY A 678 18.89 -4.24 -17.49
C GLY A 678 20.05 -3.44 -18.11
N CYS A 679 21.28 -3.73 -17.65
CA CYS A 679 22.55 -3.12 -18.09
C CYS A 679 22.84 -3.30 -19.57
N CYS A 680 22.77 -2.21 -20.34
CA CYS A 680 23.15 -2.20 -21.76
C CYS A 680 24.65 -1.90 -21.89
N GLN A 681 25.43 -2.80 -22.49
CA GLN A 681 26.89 -2.62 -22.64
C GLN A 681 27.27 -1.88 -23.93
N SER A 682 26.32 -1.62 -24.83
CA SER A 682 26.54 -0.86 -26.06
C SER A 682 25.25 -0.20 -26.56
N ASN A 683 25.37 0.73 -27.51
CA ASN A 683 24.22 1.34 -28.18
C ASN A 683 23.38 0.35 -29.00
N ASP A 684 23.99 -0.71 -29.53
CA ASP A 684 23.26 -1.73 -30.28
C ASP A 684 22.54 -2.70 -29.33
N ASP A 685 23.15 -2.98 -28.18
CA ASP A 685 22.51 -3.69 -27.07
C ASP A 685 21.32 -2.90 -26.51
N PHE A 686 21.50 -1.57 -26.34
CA PHE A 686 20.42 -0.64 -26.04
C PHE A 686 19.32 -0.68 -27.09
N LYS A 687 19.61 -0.50 -28.39
CA LYS A 687 18.59 -0.52 -29.45
C LYS A 687 17.88 -1.86 -29.58
N ALA A 688 18.57 -2.97 -29.32
CA ALA A 688 18.00 -4.31 -29.39
C ALA A 688 17.07 -4.60 -28.19
N ARG A 689 17.32 -3.99 -27.04
CA ARG A 689 16.52 -4.14 -25.81
C ARG A 689 15.50 -3.03 -25.60
N CYS A 690 15.73 -1.87 -26.20
CA CYS A 690 14.80 -0.75 -26.22
C CYS A 690 13.62 -1.11 -27.08
N PHE A 691 12.48 -1.10 -26.41
CA PHE A 691 11.19 -1.38 -26.97
C PHE A 691 10.84 -0.44 -28.14
N PRO A 692 10.60 -0.94 -29.36
CA PRO A 692 10.09 -0.14 -30.46
C PRO A 692 8.59 0.06 -30.26
N TRP A 693 8.23 1.22 -29.71
CA TRP A 693 6.84 1.61 -29.46
C TRP A 693 5.94 1.46 -30.69
N GLU A 694 6.47 1.79 -31.86
CA GLU A 694 5.79 1.65 -33.16
C GLU A 694 5.40 0.20 -33.46
N ALA A 695 6.20 -0.78 -33.04
CA ALA A 695 5.86 -2.19 -33.24
C ALA A 695 4.78 -2.69 -32.27
N ALA A 696 4.66 -2.07 -31.09
CA ALA A 696 3.66 -2.45 -30.09
C ALA A 696 2.33 -1.71 -30.25
N VAL A 697 2.38 -0.45 -30.70
CA VAL A 697 1.21 0.40 -30.94
C VAL A 697 0.76 0.37 -32.40
N GLY A 698 1.63 0.05 -33.35
CA GLY A 698 1.29 0.00 -34.79
C GLY A 698 0.29 -1.08 -35.17
N SER A 699 -0.11 -1.97 -34.24
CA SER A 699 -1.24 -2.89 -34.42
C SER A 699 -2.51 -2.46 -33.67
N LEU A 700 -2.50 -1.28 -33.03
CA LEU A 700 -3.65 -0.72 -32.30
C LEU A 700 -4.57 0.13 -33.19
N ASP A 701 -4.22 0.35 -34.46
CA ASP A 701 -5.06 1.05 -35.43
C ASP A 701 -6.45 0.40 -35.57
N GLY A 702 -6.53 -0.93 -35.52
CA GLY A 702 -7.80 -1.67 -35.48
C GLY A 702 -8.61 -1.52 -34.19
N HIS A 703 -8.04 -0.91 -33.15
CA HIS A 703 -8.70 -0.63 -31.87
C HIS A 703 -9.13 0.85 -31.71
N VAL A 704 -8.77 1.72 -32.67
CA VAL A 704 -9.27 3.12 -32.76
C VAL A 704 -10.80 3.14 -32.87
N GLU A 705 -11.38 2.22 -33.64
CA GLU A 705 -12.83 2.05 -33.77
C GLU A 705 -13.52 1.56 -32.49
N LEU A 706 -12.76 1.06 -31.51
CA LEU A 706 -13.23 0.58 -30.20
C LEU A 706 -13.06 1.61 -29.07
N GLY A 707 -12.75 2.88 -29.39
CA GLY A 707 -12.70 3.98 -28.42
C GLY A 707 -11.34 4.37 -27.87
N TYR A 708 -10.26 3.86 -28.45
CA TYR A 708 -8.91 4.33 -28.18
C TYR A 708 -8.70 5.78 -28.69
N LYS A 709 -8.10 6.64 -27.84
CA LYS A 709 -7.58 7.96 -28.25
C LYS A 709 -6.21 8.20 -27.60
N PRO A 710 -5.16 8.51 -28.38
CA PRO A 710 -3.87 8.88 -27.81
C PRO A 710 -3.99 10.18 -26.99
N VAL A 711 -3.24 10.26 -25.88
CA VAL A 711 -3.34 11.35 -24.90
C VAL A 711 -2.76 12.64 -25.46
N GLY A 712 -3.58 13.67 -25.56
CA GLY A 712 -3.17 15.06 -25.74
C GLY A 712 -4.36 15.99 -25.55
N LYS A 713 -4.40 16.75 -24.46
CA LYS A 713 -5.26 17.94 -24.35
C LYS A 713 -4.39 19.18 -24.49
N GLU A 714 -4.75 20.06 -25.43
CA GLU A 714 -4.01 21.28 -25.81
C GLU A 714 -3.83 22.30 -24.67
N ASP A 715 -4.63 22.21 -23.62
CA ASP A 715 -4.62 23.18 -22.50
C ASP A 715 -3.44 22.96 -21.53
N GLU A 716 -3.09 21.71 -21.21
CA GLU A 716 -1.89 21.38 -20.41
C GLU A 716 -0.60 21.78 -21.14
N VAL A 717 -0.65 21.76 -22.48
CA VAL A 717 0.44 22.22 -23.35
C VAL A 717 0.59 23.74 -23.26
N SER A 718 -0.50 24.49 -23.14
CA SER A 718 -0.49 25.96 -23.11
C SER A 718 0.02 26.55 -21.80
N ASP A 719 -0.35 25.97 -20.65
CA ASP A 719 0.16 26.39 -19.33
C ASP A 719 1.63 26.01 -19.12
N LEU A 720 2.04 24.88 -19.69
CA LEU A 720 3.44 24.48 -19.74
C LEU A 720 4.25 25.44 -20.65
N ILE A 721 3.70 25.87 -21.79
CA ILE A 721 4.31 26.90 -22.66
C ILE A 721 4.50 28.23 -21.92
N ARG A 722 3.54 28.63 -21.08
CA ARG A 722 3.63 29.86 -20.28
C ARG A 722 4.71 29.75 -19.20
N THR A 723 4.82 28.58 -18.57
CA THR A 723 5.82 28.27 -17.53
C THR A 723 7.25 28.13 -18.10
N ILE A 724 7.39 27.64 -19.33
CA ILE A 724 8.67 27.52 -20.06
C ILE A 724 9.20 28.87 -20.55
N ARG A 725 8.32 29.85 -20.76
CA ARG A 725 8.68 31.19 -21.25
C ARG A 725 9.12 32.16 -20.16
N ASP A 726 9.13 31.75 -18.89
CA ASP A 726 9.60 32.59 -17.78
C ASP A 726 11.14 32.74 -17.84
N PRO A 727 11.65 33.93 -18.21
CA PRO A 727 13.06 34.16 -18.47
C PRO A 727 13.91 34.26 -17.20
N GLN A 728 13.33 34.12 -16.00
CA GLN A 728 14.07 34.19 -14.73
C GLN A 728 14.52 32.83 -14.18
N ARG A 729 14.31 31.72 -14.89
CA ARG A 729 14.77 30.39 -14.44
C ARG A 729 16.20 30.07 -14.86
N ALA A 730 16.99 29.62 -13.89
CA ALA A 730 18.32 29.09 -14.09
C ALA A 730 18.29 27.56 -14.31
N PHE A 731 18.84 27.13 -15.47
CA PHE A 731 19.43 25.82 -15.86
C PHE A 731 18.68 24.88 -16.86
N PRO A 732 19.36 24.24 -17.89
CA PRO A 732 18.72 23.60 -19.07
C PRO A 732 19.12 22.13 -19.46
N VAL A 733 18.38 21.48 -20.42
CA VAL A 733 18.54 20.11 -21.03
C VAL A 733 18.30 20.11 -22.58
N LEU A 734 18.83 19.17 -23.41
CA LEU A 734 18.79 19.19 -24.92
C LEU A 734 18.76 17.81 -25.69
N LEU A 735 18.16 17.72 -26.93
CA LEU A 735 18.22 16.59 -27.94
C LEU A 735 17.80 16.96 -29.42
N VAL A 736 18.19 16.20 -30.49
CA VAL A 736 17.97 16.51 -31.97
C VAL A 736 17.72 15.30 -32.93
N THR A 737 16.89 15.46 -34.00
CA THR A 737 16.49 14.49 -35.08
C THR A 737 17.08 14.73 -36.51
N LYS A 738 16.84 13.77 -37.43
CA LYS A 738 17.10 13.80 -38.90
C LYS A 738 16.02 14.57 -39.70
N LEU A 739 16.32 14.95 -40.94
CA LEU A 739 15.48 15.79 -41.81
C LEU A 739 14.55 14.94 -42.70
N GLY A 740 13.23 15.19 -42.63
CA GLY A 740 12.25 14.72 -43.61
C GLY A 740 11.08 13.88 -43.06
N GLU A 741 11.20 13.34 -41.86
CA GLU A 741 10.10 12.66 -41.15
C GLU A 741 9.82 13.37 -39.83
N ASP A 742 8.55 13.28 -39.43
CA ASP A 742 7.90 14.08 -38.39
C ASP A 742 8.72 14.27 -37.11
N ASN A 743 8.76 15.51 -36.62
CA ASN A 743 9.57 15.98 -35.49
C ASN A 743 9.13 15.45 -34.10
N THR A 744 8.42 14.31 -34.07
CA THR A 744 7.73 13.72 -32.92
C THR A 744 8.67 12.81 -32.10
N CYS A 745 9.59 12.08 -32.76
CA CYS A 745 10.51 11.14 -32.10
C CYS A 745 11.71 11.81 -31.37
N ALA A 746 12.21 12.96 -31.82
CA ALA A 746 13.28 13.69 -31.09
C ALA A 746 12.81 14.33 -29.78
N LYS A 747 11.60 14.90 -29.77
CA LYS A 747 11.01 15.54 -28.58
C LYS A 747 10.57 14.53 -27.52
N PHE A 748 10.23 13.31 -27.96
CA PHE A 748 10.00 12.15 -27.10
C PHE A 748 11.29 11.70 -26.39
N LEU A 749 12.40 11.57 -27.14
CA LEU A 749 13.69 11.20 -26.57
C LEU A 749 14.23 12.27 -25.58
N SER A 750 13.94 13.57 -25.80
CA SER A 750 14.44 14.69 -24.98
C SER A 750 13.78 14.84 -23.60
N LYS A 751 12.65 14.17 -23.37
CA LYS A 751 12.00 14.08 -22.06
C LYS A 751 12.20 12.71 -21.39
N SER A 752 12.85 11.75 -22.06
CA SER A 752 12.88 10.33 -21.64
C SER A 752 14.28 9.78 -21.31
N LEU A 753 15.35 10.54 -21.50
CA LEU A 753 16.70 10.17 -21.06
C LEU A 753 17.14 11.09 -19.91
N MET A 754 17.15 10.55 -18.69
CA MET A 754 18.04 11.05 -17.64
C MET A 754 19.43 10.49 -17.93
N LEU A 755 20.37 11.34 -18.32
CA LEU A 755 21.81 11.06 -18.24
C LEU A 755 22.45 12.14 -17.38
N GLU A 756 23.29 11.73 -16.45
CA GLU A 756 23.77 12.53 -15.30
C GLU A 756 24.95 13.48 -15.61
N SER A 757 25.40 13.63 -16.86
CA SER A 757 26.61 14.40 -17.17
C SER A 757 26.41 15.47 -18.25
N GLY A 758 26.55 16.74 -17.85
CA GLY A 758 26.68 18.00 -18.60
C GLY A 758 26.73 18.05 -20.14
N ILE A 759 26.02 19.07 -20.65
CA ILE A 759 26.01 19.68 -22.00
C ILE A 759 25.50 18.80 -23.15
N VAL A 760 24.42 19.25 -23.79
CA VAL A 760 24.12 18.90 -25.18
C VAL A 760 24.01 20.20 -25.99
N ARG A 761 24.58 20.24 -27.21
CA ARG A 761 24.48 21.39 -28.15
C ARG A 761 23.60 21.03 -29.34
N LEU A 762 22.77 21.97 -29.79
CA LEU A 762 21.92 21.85 -30.98
C LEU A 762 22.59 22.54 -32.17
N VAL A 763 22.87 21.80 -33.25
CA VAL A 763 23.14 22.41 -34.57
C VAL A 763 21.83 22.42 -35.35
N THR A 764 21.24 23.60 -35.48
CA THR A 764 20.00 23.83 -36.24
C THR A 764 20.26 23.75 -37.75
N GLY A 765 19.19 23.72 -38.56
CA GLY A 765 19.30 23.85 -40.02
C GLY A 765 19.99 25.14 -40.46
N GLN A 766 19.78 26.25 -39.75
CA GLN A 766 20.52 27.50 -39.98
C GLN A 766 22.00 27.41 -39.59
N GLY A 767 22.35 26.67 -38.55
CA GLY A 767 23.75 26.43 -38.17
C GLY A 767 24.55 25.67 -39.22
N ARG A 768 23.90 24.82 -40.04
CA ARG A 768 24.54 24.14 -41.19
C ARG A 768 24.72 25.07 -42.39
N ILE A 769 23.80 26.01 -42.60
CA ILE A 769 23.91 27.04 -43.64
C ILE A 769 25.05 28.00 -43.30
N PHE A 770 25.13 28.47 -42.05
CA PHE A 770 26.21 29.31 -41.55
C PHE A 770 27.58 28.59 -41.56
N GLY A 771 27.61 27.28 -41.28
CA GLY A 771 28.82 26.46 -41.40
C GLY A 771 29.34 26.33 -42.85
N ARG A 772 28.44 26.19 -43.83
CA ARG A 772 28.81 26.19 -45.26
C ARG A 772 29.35 27.53 -45.73
N GLU A 773 28.78 28.64 -45.25
CA GLU A 773 29.27 30.00 -45.53
C GLU A 773 30.66 30.25 -44.96
N LEU A 774 31.06 29.49 -43.93
CA LEU A 774 32.40 29.51 -43.31
C LEU A 774 33.36 28.42 -43.84
N GLY A 775 32.98 27.69 -44.90
CA GLY A 775 33.81 26.66 -45.55
C GLY A 775 33.85 25.29 -44.84
N LEU A 776 32.93 25.03 -43.91
CA LEU A 776 32.82 23.75 -43.19
C LEU A 776 31.74 22.86 -43.84
N ASP A 777 32.12 21.73 -44.43
CA ASP A 777 31.17 20.78 -45.02
C ASP A 777 30.78 19.69 -44.00
N VAL A 778 29.65 19.88 -43.33
CA VAL A 778 29.18 19.00 -42.26
C VAL A 778 28.21 17.96 -42.83
N HIS A 779 28.74 16.83 -43.27
CA HIS A 779 27.94 15.66 -43.65
C HIS A 779 27.48 14.86 -42.43
N SER A 780 26.41 14.08 -42.60
CA SER A 780 25.78 13.27 -41.55
C SER A 780 26.78 12.34 -40.86
N GLY A 781 27.15 12.67 -39.62
CA GLY A 781 28.00 11.87 -38.75
C GLY A 781 27.83 12.30 -37.30
N VAL A 782 27.76 11.31 -36.41
CA VAL A 782 27.64 11.47 -34.95
C VAL A 782 29.05 11.53 -34.36
N GLY A 783 29.31 12.46 -33.45
CA GLY A 783 30.50 12.45 -32.59
C GLY A 783 30.06 12.60 -31.13
N ILE A 784 30.48 11.68 -30.26
CA ILE A 784 30.25 11.69 -28.82
C ILE A 784 31.51 12.23 -28.15
N PHE A 785 31.41 13.27 -27.32
CA PHE A 785 32.51 13.69 -26.45
C PHE A 785 32.24 13.22 -25.03
N PHE A 786 33.20 12.51 -24.45
CA PHE A 786 33.26 12.24 -23.02
C PHE A 786 34.27 13.19 -22.39
N ASP A 787 33.92 13.75 -21.23
CA ASP A 787 34.88 14.27 -20.28
C ASP A 787 34.71 13.43 -19.01
N GLU A 788 35.61 12.46 -18.80
CA GLU A 788 35.50 11.56 -17.65
C GLU A 788 36.31 12.01 -16.44
N HIS A 789 37.20 13.01 -16.52
CA HIS A 789 37.78 13.76 -15.38
C HIS A 789 38.83 14.76 -15.90
N PRO A 790 39.03 15.94 -15.26
CA PRO A 790 40.05 16.88 -15.67
C PRO A 790 41.44 16.33 -15.37
N GLY A 791 42.16 15.84 -16.38
CA GLY A 791 43.62 15.81 -16.30
C GLY A 791 44.42 14.72 -16.99
N ASN A 792 43.87 13.66 -17.61
CA ASN A 792 44.73 12.71 -18.35
C ASN A 792 44.07 12.08 -19.58
N THR A 793 44.92 11.70 -20.53
CA THR A 793 44.77 11.73 -22.01
C THR A 793 43.68 10.82 -22.61
N PRO A 794 42.92 11.28 -23.63
CA PRO A 794 41.92 10.47 -24.33
C PRO A 794 42.56 9.50 -25.34
N VAL A 795 42.01 8.29 -25.47
CA VAL A 795 42.33 7.38 -26.59
C VAL A 795 41.08 7.06 -27.41
N GLN A 796 41.03 7.76 -28.55
CA GLN A 796 40.58 7.40 -29.89
C GLN A 796 39.09 7.16 -30.22
N PHE A 797 38.61 8.06 -31.08
CA PHE A 797 37.34 8.12 -31.79
C PHE A 797 37.32 7.28 -33.08
N SER A 798 36.14 6.95 -33.59
CA SER A 798 35.92 6.57 -35.00
C SER A 798 35.07 7.63 -35.72
N ILE A 799 35.70 8.37 -36.63
CA ILE A 799 35.05 9.09 -37.74
C ILE A 799 35.43 8.31 -39.01
N LEU A 800 34.45 7.85 -39.79
CA LEU A 800 34.68 7.32 -41.14
C LEU A 800 35.08 8.49 -42.07
N HIS A 801 36.35 8.54 -42.45
CA HIS A 801 37.12 9.62 -43.15
C HIS A 801 36.74 9.76 -44.68
N PRO A 802 37.22 10.75 -45.50
CA PRO A 802 38.41 11.57 -45.26
C PRO A 802 38.50 13.05 -45.74
N LEU A 803 39.50 13.73 -45.15
CA LEU A 803 40.31 14.89 -45.61
C LEU A 803 40.08 16.25 -44.88
N ASP A 804 41.07 16.57 -44.04
CA ASP A 804 41.67 17.90 -43.79
C ASP A 804 41.00 18.99 -42.92
N THR A 805 40.32 18.67 -41.81
CA THR A 805 39.85 19.76 -40.90
C THR A 805 39.97 19.56 -39.39
N ALA A 806 40.45 18.40 -38.90
CA ALA A 806 40.57 18.17 -37.45
C ALA A 806 41.47 19.19 -36.71
N PRO A 807 42.64 19.62 -37.25
CA PRO A 807 43.48 20.64 -36.59
C PRO A 807 42.84 22.04 -36.60
N SER A 808 42.11 22.38 -37.66
CA SER A 808 41.42 23.67 -37.82
C SER A 808 40.22 23.82 -36.87
N PHE A 809 39.53 22.70 -36.59
CA PHE A 809 38.44 22.64 -35.63
C PHE A 809 38.91 22.88 -34.19
N LEU A 810 40.02 22.25 -33.80
CA LEU A 810 40.64 22.44 -32.48
C LEU A 810 41.23 23.84 -32.29
N ALA A 811 41.85 24.42 -33.33
CA ALA A 811 42.35 25.80 -33.30
C ALA A 811 41.24 26.87 -33.24
N CYS A 812 40.01 26.54 -33.62
CA CYS A 812 38.85 27.42 -33.52
C CYS A 812 38.22 27.37 -32.12
N LEU A 813 38.11 26.18 -31.53
CA LEU A 813 37.62 26.00 -30.15
C LEU A 813 38.54 26.68 -29.12
N ASN A 814 39.85 26.54 -29.25
CA ASN A 814 40.81 27.21 -28.37
C ASN A 814 40.72 28.75 -28.48
N ARG A 815 40.53 29.29 -29.69
CA ARG A 815 40.33 30.74 -29.89
C ARG A 815 39.01 31.27 -29.31
N LEU A 816 37.95 30.46 -29.32
CA LEU A 816 36.65 30.80 -28.71
C LEU A 816 36.71 30.73 -27.18
N GLU A 817 37.50 29.82 -26.63
CA GLU A 817 37.74 29.71 -25.18
C GLU A 817 38.63 30.85 -24.67
N ASP A 818 39.66 31.23 -25.42
CA ASP A 818 40.50 32.39 -25.13
C ASP A 818 39.72 33.71 -25.24
N ALA A 819 38.83 33.85 -26.24
CA ALA A 819 37.96 35.02 -26.37
C ALA A 819 36.94 35.15 -25.22
N ARG A 820 36.44 34.02 -24.69
CA ARG A 820 35.57 33.99 -23.50
C ARG A 820 36.32 34.29 -22.21
N ARG A 821 37.57 33.86 -22.08
CA ARG A 821 38.43 34.20 -20.94
C ARG A 821 38.81 35.69 -20.94
N LEU A 822 39.08 36.27 -22.11
CA LEU A 822 39.36 37.70 -22.27
C LEU A 822 38.13 38.59 -22.05
N SER A 823 36.91 38.11 -22.35
CA SER A 823 35.68 38.89 -22.06
C SER A 823 35.18 38.77 -20.61
N ALA A 824 35.71 37.83 -19.83
CA ALA A 824 35.39 37.65 -18.41
C ALA A 824 36.39 38.35 -17.48
N ALA A 825 37.50 38.87 -18.03
CA ALA A 825 38.53 39.63 -17.31
C ALA A 825 38.52 41.14 -17.65
N ALA A 826 37.48 41.64 -18.32
CA ALA A 826 37.27 43.07 -18.62
C ALA A 826 36.11 43.64 -17.81
#